data_AF-A0A2H0Z9K3-F1
#
_entry.id   AF-A0A2H0Z9K3-F1
#
_cell.length_a   1.000
_cell.length_b   1.000
_cell.length_c   1.000
_cell.angle_alpha   90.00
_cell.angle_beta   90.00
_cell.angle_gamma   90.00
#
_symmetry.space_group_name_H-M   'P 1'
#
loop_
_entity.id
_entity.type
_entity.pdbx_description
1 polymer ?
#
loop_
_entity_poly.entity_id
_entity_poly.type
_entity_poly.pdbx_seq_one_letter_code
_entity_poly.pdbx_strand_id
1 'polypeptide(L)'
;MNAKKIIVTADDFGLCESVNSGILDCCAAGAVSGVSVMPSGGAFREGMAKLSAFPDIGIGVHLCLNDETPASRPEDIPSLIGADGKFPSRRETFFRLLAGKLAPAEVYREWRAQIEAVLSLGFRPDQLDSHNHVHLFPGLFRIAEHLAEEFGIDALRFPTAPAAFAGGFGPVPAAKFLLAALLSGKKEELGLRKIRTADRVFGAGGLTLERLRSFAAAAPAGKVSEIIAHPGRDKPGAYEKYSGWRADWEGERNALLEFARAGGWEKCGAGLFSRRALPGGAGLRGEKIKDLSVVIPAFNERENIAKTLGITRRHLEENGENCEIIVVDDNSSDGTGAEAERLLAGFPGKVIRTRERRGYGFALRTGFDAASKRLTAYFDGDYPAHISNLDAAYAASGKYDMVIGRRVNSLSEGPVRFVYRHVYGTLIRLALGVKASDINFAFKLFRTADWKVLGVEADGGFIDAELLFKAGRAGLSVREIPMRLLGRTFGESRLANFANIKEIIRELLRCLLKTPEFLALKSYKKAGFFALFHAVLRFLLCPVGKIEKKLPRSGRILDFGCGIGLLSQLAALHSAERTVFGSDIDERKIKIARRACGGERRLNFSTASRLGEKEHYDAVVASDVLYLLPPEERERAVSAFFEILKPGGRLIIKETDTRPVWKAAVNLVEETLAVKLLGLTSGGGIFVRGRGYYEKMLSEKGFELSVSRLDAGYPHPHILYEALKPFPPAGA
;
A
#
# COMPACT_ATOMS: atom_id res chain seq x y z
N MET A 1 34.14 24.33 22.24
CA MET A 1 34.26 22.89 21.89
C MET A 1 32.90 22.24 22.09
N ASN A 2 32.40 21.45 21.14
CA ASN A 2 31.14 20.72 21.32
C ASN A 2 31.33 19.65 22.40
N ALA A 3 30.74 19.85 23.58
CA ALA A 3 30.81 18.89 24.69
C ALA A 3 30.27 17.51 24.26
N LYS A 4 30.89 16.43 24.77
CA LYS A 4 30.42 15.05 24.54
C LYS A 4 29.17 14.81 25.38
N LYS A 5 28.09 14.31 24.77
CA LYS A 5 26.82 14.06 25.47
C LYS A 5 26.70 12.59 25.84
N ILE A 6 26.63 12.30 27.13
CA ILE A 6 26.52 10.94 27.66
C ILE A 6 25.17 10.75 28.32
N ILE A 7 24.52 9.62 28.04
CA ILE A 7 23.36 9.11 28.76
C ILE A 7 23.83 7.86 29.50
N VAL A 8 23.66 7.80 30.81
CA VAL A 8 23.91 6.58 31.58
C VAL A 8 22.55 6.01 31.96
N THR A 9 22.21 4.86 31.38
CA THR A 9 20.94 4.19 31.58
C THR A 9 21.15 3.00 32.52
N ALA A 10 20.50 3.03 33.68
CA ALA A 10 20.46 1.89 34.60
C ALA A 10 19.35 0.92 34.17
N ASP A 11 19.73 -0.27 33.74
CA ASP A 11 18.82 -1.35 33.31
C ASP A 11 18.34 -2.17 34.52
N ASP A 12 17.38 -3.06 34.27
CA ASP A 12 16.82 -4.03 35.24
C ASP A 12 16.04 -3.40 36.42
N PHE A 13 15.65 -2.13 36.37
CA PHE A 13 14.82 -1.54 37.41
C PHE A 13 13.45 -2.21 37.47
N GLY A 14 13.07 -2.72 38.63
CA GLY A 14 11.87 -3.54 38.83
C GLY A 14 12.17 -5.03 38.99
N LEU A 15 13.38 -5.49 38.65
CA LEU A 15 13.77 -6.90 38.75
C LEU A 15 13.62 -7.44 40.18
N CYS A 16 14.31 -6.83 41.14
CA CYS A 16 14.20 -7.13 42.57
C CYS A 16 14.51 -5.89 43.43
N GLU A 17 14.19 -5.95 44.72
CA GLU A 17 14.37 -4.82 45.65
C GLU A 17 15.83 -4.36 45.76
N SER A 18 16.78 -5.29 45.63
CA SER A 18 18.21 -4.98 45.74
C SER A 18 18.74 -4.21 44.54
N VAL A 19 18.29 -4.56 43.33
CA VAL A 19 18.57 -3.80 42.10
C VAL A 19 17.94 -2.42 42.18
N ASN A 20 16.65 -2.34 42.55
CA ASN A 20 15.96 -1.06 42.72
C ASN A 20 16.71 -0.13 43.68
N SER A 21 17.13 -0.66 44.83
CA SER A 21 17.85 0.14 45.83
C SER A 21 19.16 0.70 45.30
N GLY A 22 19.95 -0.10 44.57
CA GLY A 22 21.21 0.37 43.99
C GLY A 22 21.02 1.39 42.86
N ILE A 23 19.98 1.22 42.04
CA ILE A 23 19.62 2.19 41.01
C ILE A 23 19.17 3.52 41.65
N LEU A 24 18.36 3.47 42.70
CA LEU A 24 17.92 4.66 43.44
C LEU A 24 19.09 5.39 44.11
N ASP A 25 20.10 4.68 44.61
CA ASP A 25 21.34 5.29 45.11
C ASP A 25 22.04 6.09 44.02
N CYS A 26 22.15 5.51 42.82
CA CYS A 26 22.75 6.19 41.67
C CYS A 26 21.90 7.39 41.19
N CYS A 27 20.57 7.29 41.24
CA CYS A 27 19.68 8.42 40.92
C CYS A 27 19.88 9.57 41.92
N ALA A 28 19.91 9.27 43.23
CA ALA A 28 20.14 10.26 44.28
C ALA A 28 21.51 10.95 44.18
N ALA A 29 22.53 10.24 43.70
CA ALA A 29 23.85 10.80 43.48
C ALA A 29 24.02 11.53 42.12
N GLY A 30 23.00 11.53 41.26
CA GLY A 30 23.11 12.04 39.88
C GLY A 30 24.10 11.24 39.01
N ALA A 31 24.40 9.99 39.39
CA ALA A 31 25.35 9.14 38.68
C ALA A 31 24.77 8.50 37.42
N VAL A 32 23.44 8.46 37.30
CA VAL A 32 22.70 8.03 36.12
C VAL A 32 21.74 9.11 35.65
N SER A 33 21.39 9.09 34.36
CA SER A 33 20.44 10.04 33.75
C SER A 33 19.22 9.40 33.13
N GLY A 34 19.18 8.06 33.10
CA GLY A 34 18.01 7.29 32.71
C GLY A 34 17.91 5.99 33.50
N VAL A 35 16.69 5.49 33.62
CA VAL A 35 16.36 4.18 34.22
C VAL A 35 15.50 3.43 33.22
N SER A 36 15.88 2.20 32.86
CA SER A 36 15.03 1.32 32.06
C SER A 36 14.32 0.30 32.94
N VAL A 37 12.99 0.35 32.90
CA VAL A 37 12.11 -0.35 33.84
C VAL A 37 11.63 -1.66 33.25
N MET A 38 11.80 -2.76 33.98
CA MET A 38 11.33 -4.10 33.65
C MET A 38 9.97 -4.38 34.33
N PRO A 39 8.83 -4.29 33.62
CA PRO A 39 7.52 -4.42 34.23
C PRO A 39 7.19 -5.85 34.67
N SER A 40 7.88 -6.83 34.08
CA SER A 40 7.82 -8.25 34.43
C SER A 40 8.54 -8.60 35.74
N GLY A 41 9.33 -7.68 36.31
CA GLY A 41 10.11 -7.93 37.51
C GLY A 41 9.25 -7.92 38.80
N GLY A 42 9.64 -8.74 39.77
CA GLY A 42 8.88 -8.92 41.02
C GLY A 42 8.81 -7.66 41.91
N ALA A 43 9.73 -6.72 41.73
CA ALA A 43 9.78 -5.46 42.48
C ALA A 43 9.35 -4.24 41.65
N PHE A 44 8.67 -4.44 40.51
CA PHE A 44 8.27 -3.37 39.60
C PHE A 44 7.42 -2.29 40.27
N ARG A 45 6.27 -2.66 40.87
CA ARG A 45 5.32 -1.68 41.45
C ARG A 45 5.93 -0.89 42.62
N GLU A 46 6.64 -1.58 43.51
CA GLU A 46 7.32 -0.96 44.64
C GLU A 46 8.44 -0.02 44.17
N GLY A 47 9.24 -0.46 43.19
CA GLY A 47 10.30 0.35 42.58
C GLY A 47 9.76 1.64 41.98
N MET A 48 8.70 1.54 41.17
CA MET A 48 8.09 2.71 40.52
C MET A 48 7.54 3.72 41.53
N ALA A 49 6.96 3.26 42.64
CA ALA A 49 6.52 4.15 43.71
C ALA A 49 7.69 4.99 44.28
N LYS A 50 8.86 4.37 44.49
CA LYS A 50 10.08 5.06 44.96
C LYS A 50 10.71 5.95 43.89
N LEU A 51 10.65 5.54 42.62
CA LEU A 51 11.21 6.30 41.49
C LEU A 51 10.51 7.65 41.28
N SER A 52 9.26 7.79 41.75
CA SER A 52 8.51 9.07 41.70
C SER A 52 9.22 10.24 42.40
N ALA A 53 10.15 9.97 43.31
CA ALA A 53 10.99 10.98 43.96
C ALA A 53 12.02 11.65 43.01
N PHE A 54 12.18 11.15 41.78
CA PHE A 54 13.17 11.61 40.80
C PHE A 54 12.49 12.06 39.49
N PRO A 55 11.77 13.20 39.46
CA PRO A 55 10.95 13.60 38.32
C PRO A 55 11.74 13.90 37.03
N ASP A 56 13.02 14.24 37.15
CA ASP A 56 13.89 14.62 36.02
C ASP A 56 14.61 13.43 35.35
N ILE A 57 14.53 12.24 35.95
CA ILE A 57 15.16 11.04 35.41
C ILE A 57 14.46 10.60 34.11
N GLY A 58 15.24 10.22 33.10
CA GLY A 58 14.69 9.56 31.92
C GLY A 58 14.11 8.18 32.27
N ILE A 59 13.01 7.79 31.66
CA ILE A 59 12.33 6.52 31.98
C ILE A 59 12.15 5.73 30.70
N GLY A 60 12.81 4.58 30.61
CA GLY A 60 12.63 3.60 29.54
C GLY A 60 11.77 2.41 29.96
N VAL A 61 11.29 1.64 28.98
CA VAL A 61 10.72 0.30 29.21
C VAL A 61 11.70 -0.75 28.71
N HIS A 62 12.13 -1.59 29.65
CA HIS A 62 13.03 -2.72 29.46
C HIS A 62 12.22 -3.98 29.17
N LEU A 63 11.87 -4.16 27.89
CA LEU A 63 11.00 -5.24 27.44
C LEU A 63 11.60 -6.62 27.74
N CYS A 64 10.79 -7.56 28.22
CA CYS A 64 11.24 -8.87 28.67
C CYS A 64 10.51 -10.03 27.96
N LEU A 65 11.21 -11.16 27.73
CA LEU A 65 10.69 -12.42 27.15
C LEU A 65 11.36 -13.67 27.76
N ASN A 66 12.06 -13.53 28.88
CA ASN A 66 12.80 -14.63 29.53
C ASN A 66 12.89 -14.43 31.05
N ASP A 67 13.04 -15.54 31.77
CA ASP A 67 13.39 -15.62 33.20
C ASP A 67 12.39 -14.99 34.21
N GLU A 68 11.43 -14.19 33.75
CA GLU A 68 10.45 -13.45 34.55
C GLU A 68 8.99 -13.81 34.25
N THR A 69 8.06 -13.15 34.94
CA THR A 69 6.61 -13.37 34.77
C THR A 69 6.04 -12.44 33.70
N PRO A 70 5.21 -12.94 32.77
CA PRO A 70 4.59 -12.09 31.75
C PRO A 70 3.63 -11.07 32.37
N ALA A 71 3.48 -9.93 31.71
CA ALA A 71 2.44 -8.95 32.02
C ALA A 71 1.06 -9.42 31.51
N SER A 72 1.03 -10.20 30.43
CA SER A 72 -0.18 -10.82 29.89
C SER A 72 -0.55 -12.11 30.61
N ARG A 73 -1.81 -12.55 30.45
CA ARG A 73 -2.23 -13.87 30.91
C ARG A 73 -1.54 -14.96 30.09
N PRO A 74 -1.02 -16.04 30.71
CA PRO A 74 -0.36 -17.13 29.99
C PRO A 74 -1.19 -17.71 28.83
N GLU A 75 -2.51 -17.83 29.02
CA GLU A 75 -3.47 -18.31 28.03
C GLU A 75 -3.46 -17.50 26.72
N ASP A 76 -3.15 -16.20 26.82
CA ASP A 76 -3.12 -15.28 25.69
C ASP A 76 -1.78 -15.30 24.93
N ILE A 77 -0.73 -15.92 25.49
CA ILE A 77 0.62 -15.91 24.92
C ILE A 77 1.33 -17.29 25.00
N PRO A 78 0.68 -18.38 24.54
CA PRO A 78 1.15 -19.75 24.74
C PRO A 78 2.54 -20.04 24.13
N SER A 79 2.94 -19.34 23.07
CA SER A 79 4.27 -19.51 22.46
C SER A 79 5.40 -18.90 23.30
N LEU A 80 5.07 -17.93 24.16
CA LEU A 80 6.04 -17.19 24.97
C LEU A 80 6.29 -17.83 26.33
N ILE A 81 5.41 -18.71 26.80
CA ILE A 81 5.46 -19.28 28.14
C ILE A 81 6.07 -20.68 28.19
N GLY A 82 6.68 -21.00 29.32
CA GLY A 82 7.11 -22.34 29.72
C GLY A 82 5.98 -23.15 30.36
N ALA A 83 6.28 -24.39 30.73
CA ALA A 83 5.31 -25.30 31.36
C ALA A 83 4.82 -24.81 32.74
N ASP A 84 5.56 -23.90 33.37
CA ASP A 84 5.25 -23.28 34.66
C ASP A 84 4.48 -21.94 34.54
N GLY A 85 4.08 -21.56 33.32
CA GLY A 85 3.35 -20.33 33.04
C GLY A 85 4.21 -19.06 33.10
N LYS A 86 5.53 -19.17 33.25
CA LYS A 86 6.48 -18.05 33.24
C LYS A 86 7.22 -17.98 31.90
N PHE A 87 7.99 -16.92 31.69
CA PHE A 87 8.89 -16.93 30.54
C PHE A 87 9.97 -18.01 30.69
N PRO A 88 10.30 -18.75 29.61
CA PRO A 88 11.41 -19.69 29.60
C PRO A 88 12.75 -19.03 29.93
N SER A 89 13.76 -19.86 30.21
CA SER A 89 15.11 -19.37 30.42
C SER A 89 15.65 -18.62 29.20
N ARG A 90 16.61 -17.70 29.40
CA ARG A 90 17.32 -17.01 28.30
C ARG A 90 17.76 -17.94 27.17
N ARG A 91 18.28 -19.13 27.51
CA ARG A 91 18.77 -20.12 26.54
C ARG A 91 17.63 -20.71 25.72
N GLU A 92 16.52 -21.04 26.36
CA GLU A 92 15.35 -21.61 25.70
C GLU A 92 14.66 -20.58 24.80
N THR A 93 14.44 -19.35 25.29
CA THR A 93 13.87 -18.26 24.49
C THR A 93 14.70 -18.01 23.23
N PHE A 94 16.03 -18.05 23.33
CA PHE A 94 16.91 -17.93 22.17
C PHE A 94 16.71 -19.05 21.14
N PHE A 95 16.58 -20.32 21.57
CA PHE A 95 16.31 -21.43 20.66
C PHE A 95 14.90 -21.35 20.04
N ARG A 96 13.89 -20.93 20.81
CA ARG A 96 12.54 -20.70 20.28
C ARG A 96 12.54 -19.60 19.22
N LEU A 97 13.31 -18.54 19.42
CA LEU A 97 13.47 -17.44 18.47
C LEU A 97 14.14 -17.88 17.16
N LEU A 98 15.24 -18.64 17.24
CA LEU A 98 15.92 -19.17 16.05
C LEU A 98 15.05 -20.17 15.28
N ALA A 99 14.25 -20.97 15.99
CA ALA A 99 13.34 -21.94 15.38
C ALA A 99 12.04 -21.32 14.84
N GLY A 100 11.85 -19.99 14.97
CA GLY A 100 10.62 -19.31 14.54
C GLY A 100 9.38 -19.73 15.35
N LYS A 101 9.57 -20.23 16.58
CA LYS A 101 8.49 -20.73 17.45
C LYS A 101 7.81 -19.64 18.28
N LEU A 102 8.34 -18.42 18.30
CA LEU A 102 7.70 -17.28 18.97
C LEU A 102 6.69 -16.65 18.00
N ALA A 103 5.42 -16.62 18.38
CA ALA A 103 4.37 -16.01 17.57
C ALA A 103 4.49 -14.47 17.63
N PRO A 104 4.66 -13.76 16.50
CA PRO A 104 4.82 -12.30 16.50
C PRO A 104 3.66 -11.54 17.16
N ALA A 105 2.42 -12.02 16.98
CA ALA A 105 1.24 -11.41 17.59
C ALA A 105 1.25 -11.50 19.13
N GLU A 106 1.76 -12.60 19.66
CA GLU A 106 1.88 -12.80 21.11
C GLU A 106 3.00 -11.92 21.70
N VAL A 107 4.14 -11.80 21.01
CA VAL A 107 5.21 -10.88 21.44
C VAL A 107 4.71 -9.44 21.46
N TYR A 108 3.97 -9.03 20.43
CA TYR A 108 3.34 -7.70 20.40
C TYR A 108 2.38 -7.50 21.59
N ARG A 109 1.49 -8.47 21.86
CA ARG A 109 0.55 -8.41 22.98
C ARG A 109 1.27 -8.25 24.32
N GLU A 110 2.32 -9.03 24.52
CA GLU A 110 3.09 -9.02 25.76
C GLU A 110 3.86 -7.72 25.97
N TRP A 111 4.62 -7.28 24.96
CA TRP A 111 5.37 -6.03 25.07
C TRP A 111 4.47 -4.80 25.19
N ARG A 112 3.31 -4.82 24.54
CA ARG A 112 2.27 -3.81 24.75
C ARG A 112 1.80 -3.79 26.21
N ALA A 113 1.47 -4.95 26.78
CA ALA A 113 1.03 -5.05 28.18
C ALA A 113 2.10 -4.54 29.16
N GLN A 114 3.38 -4.80 28.88
CA GLN A 114 4.50 -4.26 29.66
C GLN A 114 4.57 -2.72 29.59
N ILE A 115 4.40 -2.12 28.40
CA ILE A 115 4.37 -0.65 28.24
C ILE A 115 3.15 -0.05 28.95
N GLU A 116 1.97 -0.64 28.76
CA GLU A 116 0.72 -0.23 29.41
C GLU A 116 0.82 -0.30 30.95
N ALA A 117 1.53 -1.30 31.49
CA ALA A 117 1.77 -1.40 32.93
C ALA A 117 2.55 -0.19 33.47
N VAL A 118 3.57 0.30 32.76
CA VAL A 118 4.31 1.52 33.14
C VAL A 118 3.41 2.76 33.05
N LEU A 119 2.66 2.90 31.96
CA LEU A 119 1.73 4.01 31.74
C LEU A 119 0.62 4.07 32.80
N SER A 120 0.13 2.91 33.26
CA SER A 120 -0.92 2.81 34.29
C SER A 120 -0.51 3.40 35.64
N LEU A 121 0.80 3.53 35.89
CA LEU A 121 1.37 4.14 37.09
C LEU A 121 1.65 5.65 36.91
N GLY A 122 1.25 6.24 35.78
CA GLY A 122 1.39 7.69 35.51
C GLY A 122 2.73 8.11 34.91
N PHE A 123 3.62 7.16 34.60
CA PHE A 123 4.92 7.45 34.02
C PHE A 123 4.87 7.40 32.49
N ARG A 124 5.52 8.35 31.82
CA ARG A 124 5.64 8.40 30.36
C ARG A 124 7.03 7.92 29.93
N PRO A 125 7.14 6.78 29.24
CA PRO A 125 8.42 6.31 28.74
C PRO A 125 8.98 7.19 27.62
N ASP A 126 10.29 7.40 27.61
CA ASP A 126 11.04 8.14 26.58
C ASP A 126 11.98 7.24 25.75
N GLN A 127 12.11 5.96 26.12
CA GLN A 127 12.93 4.99 25.42
C GLN A 127 12.34 3.58 25.52
N LEU A 128 12.46 2.82 24.45
CA LEU A 128 12.34 1.36 24.48
C LEU A 128 13.71 0.70 24.38
N ASP A 129 13.87 -0.38 25.13
CA ASP A 129 14.93 -1.35 24.93
C ASP A 129 14.42 -2.73 25.36
N SER A 130 15.30 -3.72 25.47
CA SER A 130 14.86 -5.03 25.93
C SER A 130 15.97 -5.77 26.66
N HIS A 131 15.57 -6.60 27.61
CA HIS A 131 16.46 -7.51 28.31
C HIS A 131 17.15 -8.43 27.29
N ASN A 132 18.46 -8.62 27.47
CA ASN A 132 19.34 -9.36 26.56
C ASN A 132 19.34 -8.87 25.08
N HIS A 133 18.82 -7.67 24.78
CA HIS A 133 18.67 -7.09 23.44
C HIS A 133 17.89 -7.96 22.43
N VAL A 134 16.91 -8.74 22.90
CA VAL A 134 16.04 -9.56 22.03
C VAL A 134 15.27 -8.73 20.99
N HIS A 135 15.02 -7.44 21.24
CA HIS A 135 14.42 -6.54 20.25
C HIS A 135 15.26 -6.35 18.97
N LEU A 136 16.55 -6.69 18.95
CA LEU A 136 17.37 -6.53 17.73
C LEU A 136 17.18 -7.64 16.70
N PHE A 137 16.48 -8.71 17.05
CA PHE A 137 16.20 -9.78 16.09
C PHE A 137 15.24 -9.27 15.02
N PRO A 138 15.48 -9.53 13.71
CA PRO A 138 14.73 -8.89 12.63
C PRO A 138 13.21 -8.94 12.75
N GLY A 139 12.64 -10.05 13.24
CA GLY A 139 11.21 -10.20 13.46
C GLY A 139 10.68 -9.41 14.66
N LEU A 140 11.47 -9.30 15.73
CA LEU A 140 11.08 -8.61 16.97
C LEU A 140 11.35 -7.10 16.91
N PHE A 141 12.38 -6.69 16.17
CA PHE A 141 12.73 -5.29 15.95
C PHE A 141 11.58 -4.47 15.42
N ARG A 142 10.82 -5.06 14.49
CA ARG A 142 9.62 -4.45 13.91
C ARG A 142 8.51 -4.25 14.92
N ILE A 143 8.37 -5.17 15.85
CA ILE A 143 7.38 -5.09 16.92
C ILE A 143 7.76 -3.96 17.88
N ALA A 144 9.03 -3.88 18.28
CA ALA A 144 9.51 -2.80 19.14
C ALA A 144 9.42 -1.42 18.47
N GLU A 145 9.79 -1.31 17.20
CA GLU A 145 9.64 -0.09 16.38
C GLU A 145 8.18 0.37 16.32
N HIS A 146 7.26 -0.57 16.07
CA HIS A 146 5.85 -0.24 16.01
C HIS A 146 5.27 0.18 17.36
N LEU A 147 5.61 -0.51 18.44
CA LEU A 147 5.18 -0.14 19.79
C LEU A 147 5.73 1.23 20.20
N ALA A 148 6.97 1.55 19.80
CA ALA A 148 7.52 2.88 20.00
C ALA A 148 6.63 3.96 19.35
N GLU A 149 6.22 3.77 18.10
CA GLU A 149 5.31 4.70 17.42
C GLU A 149 3.91 4.73 18.04
N GLU A 150 3.32 3.57 18.35
CA GLU A 150 1.98 3.46 18.95
C GLU A 150 1.87 4.26 20.26
N PHE A 151 2.89 4.15 21.11
CA PHE A 151 2.94 4.83 22.40
C PHE A 151 3.60 6.21 22.36
N GLY A 152 4.04 6.68 21.19
CA GLY A 152 4.72 7.98 21.05
C GLY A 152 6.09 8.02 21.73
N ILE A 153 6.76 6.88 21.86
CA ILE A 153 8.10 6.74 22.43
C ILE A 153 9.10 7.01 21.33
N ASP A 154 9.86 8.10 21.47
CA ASP A 154 10.66 8.64 20.39
C ASP A 154 12.09 8.09 20.32
N ALA A 155 12.44 7.11 21.16
CA ALA A 155 13.74 6.46 21.13
C ALA A 155 13.70 4.94 21.30
N LEU A 156 14.60 4.26 20.58
CA LEU A 156 14.85 2.81 20.70
C LEU A 156 16.35 2.59 20.88
N ARG A 157 16.74 1.75 21.85
CA ARG A 157 18.15 1.41 22.03
C ARG A 157 18.65 0.65 20.81
N PHE A 158 19.83 1.01 20.32
CA PHE A 158 20.42 0.37 19.16
C PHE A 158 21.94 0.27 19.32
N PRO A 159 22.49 -0.90 19.69
CA PRO A 159 23.90 -0.99 20.06
C PRO A 159 24.85 -0.92 18.88
N THR A 160 25.58 0.19 18.75
CA THR A 160 26.48 0.46 17.61
C THR A 160 27.98 0.46 17.96
N ALA A 161 28.39 0.09 19.18
CA ALA A 161 29.81 0.13 19.56
C ALA A 161 30.65 -0.99 18.90
N PRO A 162 31.95 -0.74 18.65
CA PRO A 162 32.90 -1.77 18.23
C PRO A 162 32.97 -2.93 19.25
N ALA A 163 33.30 -4.13 18.77
CA ALA A 163 33.40 -5.34 19.60
C ALA A 163 34.33 -5.18 20.83
N ALA A 164 35.36 -4.32 20.76
CA ALA A 164 36.24 -4.00 21.88
C ALA A 164 35.54 -3.33 23.08
N PHE A 165 34.35 -2.77 22.87
CA PHE A 165 33.54 -2.11 23.89
C PHE A 165 32.22 -2.87 24.19
N ALA A 166 32.02 -4.02 23.55
CA ALA A 166 30.94 -4.94 23.87
C ALA A 166 31.35 -5.71 25.14
N GLY A 167 30.79 -5.36 26.29
CA GLY A 167 31.04 -6.11 27.53
C GLY A 167 30.76 -7.61 27.36
N GLY A 168 31.71 -8.45 27.77
CA GLY A 168 31.60 -9.91 27.80
C GLY A 168 32.51 -10.64 26.79
N PHE A 169 33.35 -11.54 27.30
CA PHE A 169 34.17 -12.45 26.48
C PHE A 169 33.30 -13.57 25.89
N GLY A 170 32.82 -13.45 24.64
CA GLY A 170 32.13 -14.54 23.96
C GLY A 170 31.64 -14.25 22.53
N PRO A 171 31.39 -15.29 21.71
CA PRO A 171 30.97 -15.15 20.30
C PRO A 171 29.54 -14.60 20.13
N VAL A 172 28.67 -14.78 21.11
CA VAL A 172 27.25 -14.38 21.03
C VAL A 172 27.06 -12.86 21.18
N PRO A 173 27.67 -12.15 22.16
CA PRO A 173 27.67 -10.69 22.17
C PRO A 173 28.24 -10.11 20.87
N ALA A 174 29.41 -10.57 20.41
CA ALA A 174 30.04 -10.09 19.19
C ALA A 174 29.14 -10.21 17.95
N ALA A 175 28.42 -11.33 17.78
CA ALA A 175 27.46 -11.53 16.70
C ALA A 175 26.26 -10.56 16.77
N LYS A 176 25.78 -10.22 17.99
CA LYS A 176 24.70 -9.24 18.18
C LYS A 176 25.12 -7.84 17.77
N PHE A 177 26.33 -7.41 18.15
CA PHE A 177 26.88 -6.11 17.77
C PHE A 177 27.21 -6.04 16.27
N LEU A 178 27.66 -7.14 15.66
CA LEU A 178 27.83 -7.24 14.21
C LEU A 178 26.49 -7.12 13.47
N LEU A 179 25.45 -7.83 13.92
CA LEU A 179 24.11 -7.72 13.36
C LEU A 179 23.57 -6.29 13.49
N ALA A 180 23.75 -5.65 14.66
CA ALA A 180 23.37 -4.26 14.85
C ALA A 180 24.15 -3.31 13.93
N ALA A 181 25.46 -3.52 13.73
CA ALA A 181 26.24 -2.73 12.78
C ALA A 181 25.75 -2.88 11.33
N LEU A 182 25.44 -4.12 10.89
CA LEU A 182 24.87 -4.40 9.57
C LEU A 182 23.49 -3.75 9.39
N LEU A 183 22.64 -3.81 10.42
CA LEU A 183 21.33 -3.16 10.44
C LEU A 183 21.44 -1.63 10.49
N SER A 184 22.47 -1.08 11.16
CA SER A 184 22.74 0.37 11.20
C SER A 184 23.04 0.93 9.82
N GLY A 185 23.74 0.17 8.96
CA GLY A 185 23.99 0.52 7.57
C GLY A 185 22.71 0.59 6.72
N LYS A 186 21.60 0.03 7.22
CA LYS A 186 20.28 0.01 6.56
C LYS A 186 19.24 0.90 7.23
N LYS A 187 19.63 1.83 8.12
CA LYS A 187 18.69 2.69 8.88
C LYS A 187 17.62 3.35 8.01
N GLU A 188 17.98 3.80 6.80
CA GLU A 188 17.03 4.40 5.85
C GLU A 188 16.03 3.40 5.27
N GLU A 189 16.49 2.22 4.81
CA GLU A 189 15.63 1.14 4.29
C GLU A 189 14.72 0.53 5.38
N LEU A 190 15.19 0.58 6.63
CA LEU A 190 14.47 0.10 7.79
C LEU A 190 13.42 1.11 8.28
N GLY A 191 13.44 2.37 7.86
CA GLY A 191 12.48 3.40 8.29
C GLY A 191 12.84 4.10 9.61
N LEU A 192 14.04 3.86 10.15
CA LEU A 192 14.49 4.35 11.46
C LEU A 192 14.77 5.86 11.51
N ARG A 193 14.45 6.62 10.47
CA ARG A 193 14.58 8.09 10.48
C ARG A 193 13.67 8.77 11.52
N LYS A 194 12.61 8.10 11.95
CA LYS A 194 11.62 8.64 12.90
C LYS A 194 11.90 8.31 14.36
N ILE A 195 12.68 7.26 14.64
CA ILE A 195 13.00 6.81 16.00
C ILE A 195 14.44 7.19 16.33
N ARG A 196 14.65 7.87 17.45
CA ARG A 196 15.98 8.31 17.90
C ARG A 196 16.76 7.10 18.43
N THR A 197 18.02 7.00 18.02
CA THR A 197 18.99 6.04 18.56
C THR A 197 20.23 6.82 18.98
N ALA A 198 20.90 6.45 20.06
CA ALA A 198 22.21 7.03 20.37
C ALA A 198 23.18 6.79 19.19
N ASP A 199 24.08 7.76 18.94
CA ASP A 199 25.10 7.60 17.90
C ASP A 199 26.06 6.45 18.26
N ARG A 200 26.29 6.25 19.56
CA ARG A 200 27.10 5.17 20.12
C ARG A 200 26.46 4.60 21.38
N VAL A 201 26.41 3.28 21.52
CA VAL A 201 25.99 2.63 22.77
C VAL A 201 27.10 1.72 23.25
N PHE A 202 27.64 2.00 24.43
CA PHE A 202 28.67 1.18 25.06
C PHE A 202 28.02 0.12 25.95
N GLY A 203 28.40 -1.15 25.74
CA GLY A 203 27.85 -2.27 26.50
C GLY A 203 28.40 -2.35 27.92
N ALA A 204 27.57 -2.79 28.87
CA ALA A 204 27.93 -2.96 30.27
C ALA A 204 27.64 -4.34 30.83
N GLY A 205 28.19 -4.58 32.02
CA GLY A 205 28.58 -5.86 32.59
C GLY A 205 30.03 -5.73 33.09
N GLY A 206 30.21 -5.50 34.40
CA GLY A 206 31.50 -5.22 35.05
C GLY A 206 32.04 -3.81 34.79
N LEU A 207 31.19 -2.77 34.94
CA LEU A 207 31.65 -1.37 34.88
C LEU A 207 32.66 -1.08 36.00
N THR A 208 33.84 -0.58 35.61
CA THR A 208 34.88 -0.08 36.51
C THR A 208 35.14 1.40 36.21
N LEU A 209 35.83 2.11 37.11
CA LEU A 209 36.27 3.49 36.87
C LEU A 209 37.08 3.64 35.58
N GLU A 210 37.95 2.66 35.29
CA GLU A 210 38.77 2.65 34.08
C GLU A 210 37.90 2.55 32.82
N ARG A 211 36.87 1.69 32.83
CA ARG A 211 35.94 1.56 31.71
C ARG A 211 35.09 2.80 31.52
N LEU A 212 34.62 3.43 32.61
CA LEU A 212 33.89 4.70 32.53
C LEU A 212 34.74 5.80 31.90
N ARG A 213 36.03 5.92 32.30
CA ARG A 213 36.99 6.83 31.66
C ARG A 213 37.20 6.51 30.18
N SER A 214 37.38 5.24 29.85
CA SER A 214 37.57 4.77 28.47
C SER A 214 36.36 5.09 27.59
N PHE A 215 35.14 4.84 28.08
CA PHE A 215 33.91 5.15 27.35
C PHE A 215 33.71 6.66 27.17
N ALA A 216 33.97 7.47 28.21
CA ALA A 216 33.93 8.92 28.12
C ALA A 216 34.96 9.47 27.10
N ALA A 217 36.16 8.89 27.09
CA ALA A 217 37.19 9.24 26.11
C ALA A 217 36.76 8.87 24.68
N ALA A 218 36.19 7.68 24.49
CA ALA A 218 35.73 7.17 23.20
C ALA A 218 34.43 7.81 22.68
N ALA A 219 33.68 8.55 23.51
CA ALA A 219 32.46 9.21 23.08
C ALA A 219 32.75 10.34 22.05
N PRO A 220 32.03 10.38 20.91
CA PRO A 220 32.25 11.40 19.89
C PRO A 220 31.74 12.78 20.34
N ALA A 221 32.52 13.83 20.05
CA ALA A 221 32.13 15.21 20.33
C ALA A 221 30.90 15.63 19.49
N GLY A 222 29.96 16.36 20.11
CA GLY A 222 28.73 16.82 19.44
C GLY A 222 27.70 15.71 19.13
N LYS A 223 27.95 14.47 19.56
CA LYS A 223 27.07 13.31 19.38
C LYS A 223 26.58 12.79 20.72
N VAL A 224 25.52 11.98 20.70
CA VAL A 224 24.94 11.35 21.90
C VAL A 224 25.45 9.93 22.04
N SER A 225 26.09 9.62 23.16
CA SER A 225 26.44 8.25 23.54
C SER A 225 25.58 7.75 24.69
N GLU A 226 25.21 6.48 24.67
CA GLU A 226 24.56 5.79 25.79
C GLU A 226 25.55 4.80 26.41
N ILE A 227 25.60 4.75 27.74
CA ILE A 227 26.30 3.75 28.53
C ILE A 227 25.23 2.99 29.29
N ILE A 228 25.15 1.69 29.03
CA ILE A 228 24.28 0.78 29.78
C ILE A 228 24.91 0.57 31.16
N ALA A 229 24.13 0.31 32.21
CA ALA A 229 24.65 -0.04 33.53
C ALA A 229 23.68 -0.96 34.27
N HIS A 230 24.20 -1.80 35.16
CA HIS A 230 23.40 -2.72 35.99
C HIS A 230 23.75 -2.54 37.47
N PRO A 231 23.53 -1.36 38.09
CA PRO A 231 23.87 -1.14 39.48
C PRO A 231 22.86 -1.82 40.42
N GLY A 232 23.33 -2.33 41.56
CA GLY A 232 22.49 -2.93 42.60
C GLY A 232 23.18 -2.95 43.96
N ARG A 233 22.44 -3.29 45.02
CA ARG A 233 23.01 -3.55 46.35
C ARG A 233 23.31 -5.01 46.52
N ASP A 234 24.45 -5.39 47.11
CA ASP A 234 24.62 -6.78 47.49
C ASP A 234 23.88 -7.05 48.80
N LYS A 235 22.80 -7.83 48.70
CA LYS A 235 22.03 -8.33 49.84
C LYS A 235 22.11 -9.85 49.78
N PRO A 236 22.45 -10.55 50.87
CA PRO A 236 22.51 -12.01 50.89
C PRO A 236 21.24 -12.65 50.33
N GLY A 237 21.39 -13.60 49.40
CA GLY A 237 20.27 -14.30 48.77
C GLY A 237 19.54 -13.53 47.66
N ALA A 238 19.74 -12.21 47.51
CA ALA A 238 18.97 -11.39 46.57
C ALA A 238 19.22 -11.71 45.09
N TYR A 239 20.35 -12.36 44.79
CA TYR A 239 20.77 -12.72 43.42
C TYR A 239 20.81 -14.22 43.16
N GLU A 240 20.37 -15.09 44.08
CA GLU A 240 20.45 -16.55 43.89
C GLU A 240 19.74 -17.01 42.61
N LYS A 241 18.55 -16.46 42.34
CA LYS A 241 17.77 -16.67 41.10
C LYS A 241 18.57 -16.32 39.84
N TYR A 242 19.49 -15.36 39.94
CA TYR A 242 20.24 -14.78 38.82
C TYR A 242 21.72 -15.19 38.82
N SER A 243 22.12 -16.17 39.64
CA SER A 243 23.51 -16.65 39.77
C SER A 243 24.16 -17.02 38.42
N GLY A 244 23.35 -17.50 37.46
CA GLY A 244 23.80 -17.79 36.08
C GLY A 244 24.18 -16.57 35.23
N TRP A 245 23.87 -15.35 35.67
CA TRP A 245 24.11 -14.12 34.91
C TRP A 245 25.51 -13.54 35.14
N ARG A 246 26.19 -13.91 36.24
CA ARG A 246 27.55 -13.47 36.59
C ARG A 246 27.74 -11.94 36.55
N ALA A 247 26.72 -11.18 36.95
CA ALA A 247 26.81 -9.72 37.00
C ALA A 247 27.36 -9.24 38.36
N ASP A 248 28.14 -8.17 38.33
CA ASP A 248 28.71 -7.51 39.52
C ASP A 248 27.92 -6.23 39.82
N TRP A 249 26.67 -6.40 40.27
CA TRP A 249 25.74 -5.30 40.49
C TRP A 249 26.27 -4.25 41.48
N GLU A 250 26.90 -4.70 42.56
CA GLU A 250 27.46 -3.80 43.57
C GLU A 250 28.73 -3.09 43.08
N GLY A 251 29.63 -3.79 42.39
CA GLY A 251 30.81 -3.17 41.79
C GLY A 251 30.45 -2.07 40.79
N GLU A 252 29.45 -2.31 39.94
CA GLU A 252 28.96 -1.29 38.99
C GLU A 252 28.36 -0.07 39.71
N ARG A 253 27.55 -0.31 40.75
CA ARG A 253 26.99 0.77 41.60
C ARG A 253 28.11 1.63 42.18
N ASN A 254 29.09 0.99 42.82
CA ASN A 254 30.20 1.69 43.48
C ASN A 254 31.04 2.49 42.48
N ALA A 255 31.36 1.91 41.32
CA ALA A 255 32.11 2.59 40.28
C ALA A 255 31.37 3.84 39.75
N LEU A 256 30.05 3.75 39.52
CA LEU A 256 29.24 4.89 39.09
C LEU A 256 29.20 6.00 40.15
N LEU A 257 28.95 5.65 41.41
CA LEU A 257 28.89 6.61 42.51
C LEU A 257 30.23 7.32 42.70
N GLU A 258 31.34 6.58 42.69
CA GLU A 258 32.68 7.16 42.84
C GLU A 258 33.03 8.05 41.64
N PHE A 259 32.73 7.61 40.41
CA PHE A 259 33.01 8.39 39.21
C PHE A 259 32.23 9.71 39.20
N ALA A 260 30.95 9.67 39.58
CA ALA A 260 30.10 10.86 39.68
C ALA A 260 30.60 11.83 40.77
N ARG A 261 30.88 11.33 41.98
CA ARG A 261 31.42 12.15 43.09
C ARG A 261 32.74 12.83 42.73
N ALA A 262 33.56 12.17 41.91
CA ALA A 262 34.84 12.71 41.48
C ALA A 262 34.74 13.74 40.33
N GLY A 263 33.54 14.06 39.83
CA GLY A 263 33.35 14.91 38.64
C GLY A 263 33.96 14.28 37.39
N GLY A 264 33.84 12.94 37.27
CA GLY A 264 34.53 12.16 36.25
C GLY A 264 34.13 12.54 34.82
N TRP A 265 32.85 12.87 34.59
CA TRP A 265 32.36 13.27 33.28
C TRP A 265 33.00 14.59 32.82
N GLU A 266 32.99 15.60 33.67
CA GLU A 266 33.54 16.93 33.40
C GLU A 266 35.05 16.85 33.13
N LYS A 267 35.77 16.07 33.94
CA LYS A 267 37.21 15.81 33.76
C LYS A 267 37.54 15.12 32.43
N CYS A 268 36.59 14.37 31.87
CA CYS A 268 36.72 13.75 30.55
C CYS A 268 36.19 14.62 29.39
N GLY A 269 35.80 15.88 29.66
CA GLY A 269 35.22 16.78 28.67
C GLY A 269 33.84 16.32 28.18
N ALA A 270 33.13 15.56 29.02
CA ALA A 270 31.79 15.04 28.78
C ALA A 270 30.79 15.63 29.77
N GLY A 271 29.52 15.61 29.40
CA GLY A 271 28.41 15.95 30.29
C GLY A 271 27.40 14.81 30.31
N LEU A 272 26.76 14.64 31.46
CA LEU A 272 25.63 13.73 31.61
C LEU A 272 24.34 14.45 31.18
N PHE A 273 23.51 13.77 30.38
CA PHE A 273 22.26 14.32 29.84
C PHE A 273 21.11 13.35 30.07
N SER A 274 19.96 13.89 30.47
CA SER A 274 18.69 13.16 30.39
C SER A 274 18.21 13.14 28.95
N ARG A 275 17.61 12.03 28.52
CA ARG A 275 17.06 11.90 27.16
C ARG A 275 15.89 12.86 26.93
N ARG A 276 15.17 13.25 28.00
CA ARG A 276 14.15 14.31 28.00
C ARG A 276 14.70 15.70 27.65
N ALA A 277 15.97 15.96 27.99
CA ALA A 277 16.63 17.25 27.76
C ALA A 277 17.19 17.39 26.33
N LEU A 278 17.20 16.32 25.53
CA LEU A 278 17.49 16.45 24.11
C LEU A 278 16.30 17.17 23.44
N PRO A 279 16.53 18.24 22.65
CA PRO A 279 15.45 18.85 21.89
C PRO A 279 14.73 17.73 21.14
N GLY A 280 13.42 17.61 21.40
CA GLY A 280 12.57 16.63 20.75
C GLY A 280 12.90 16.64 19.28
N GLY A 281 13.17 15.47 18.69
CA GLY A 281 13.46 15.38 17.28
C GLY A 281 12.34 16.13 16.59
N ALA A 282 12.66 17.27 15.96
CA ALA A 282 11.69 17.98 15.16
C ALA A 282 11.19 16.93 14.18
N GLY A 283 9.95 16.45 14.41
CA GLY A 283 9.28 15.57 13.47
C GLY A 283 9.49 16.25 12.13
N LEU A 284 10.17 15.55 11.21
CA LEU A 284 10.46 16.06 9.88
C LEU A 284 9.17 16.74 9.43
N ARG A 285 9.17 18.08 9.37
CA ARG A 285 8.00 18.86 8.98
C ARG A 285 7.80 18.58 7.49
N GLY A 286 7.20 17.44 7.21
CA GLY A 286 6.49 17.22 5.97
C GLY A 286 5.39 18.27 5.86
N GLU A 287 4.96 18.52 4.64
CA GLU A 287 3.79 19.33 4.41
C GLU A 287 2.62 18.78 5.23
N LYS A 288 1.91 19.65 5.97
CA LYS A 288 0.72 19.26 6.71
C LYS A 288 -0.28 18.62 5.76
N ILE A 289 -0.98 17.59 6.23
CA ILE A 289 -2.10 16.99 5.50
C ILE A 289 -3.25 18.00 5.52
N LYS A 290 -3.71 18.45 4.35
CA LYS A 290 -4.81 19.41 4.23
C LYS A 290 -6.02 18.82 3.55
N ASP A 291 -7.20 19.22 4.02
CA ASP A 291 -8.49 18.89 3.41
C ASP A 291 -8.70 17.39 3.18
N LEU A 292 -8.54 16.59 4.24
CA LEU A 292 -8.68 15.13 4.19
C LEU A 292 -9.86 14.63 5.02
N SER A 293 -10.71 13.81 4.40
CA SER A 293 -11.70 12.97 5.10
C SER A 293 -11.14 11.56 5.25
N VAL A 294 -11.07 11.04 6.47
CA VAL A 294 -10.67 9.65 6.73
C VAL A 294 -11.90 8.82 7.05
N VAL A 295 -12.17 7.80 6.24
CA VAL A 295 -13.31 6.91 6.39
C VAL A 295 -12.86 5.57 6.99
N ILE A 296 -13.50 5.16 8.08
CA ILE A 296 -13.19 3.90 8.80
C ILE A 296 -14.47 3.07 8.90
N PRO A 297 -14.61 1.97 8.12
CA PRO A 297 -15.72 1.04 8.28
C PRO A 297 -15.53 0.20 9.55
N ALA A 298 -16.61 -0.09 10.27
CA ALA A 298 -16.57 -0.84 11.52
C ALA A 298 -17.75 -1.81 11.64
N PHE A 299 -17.49 -3.03 12.13
CA PHE A 299 -18.53 -4.01 12.43
C PHE A 299 -18.06 -5.01 13.49
N ASN A 300 -18.62 -4.97 14.70
CA ASN A 300 -18.28 -5.85 15.82
C ASN A 300 -16.77 -5.93 16.12
N GLU A 301 -16.13 -4.76 16.22
CA GLU A 301 -14.68 -4.60 16.36
C GLU A 301 -14.33 -3.54 17.42
N ARG A 302 -15.04 -3.51 18.55
CA ARG A 302 -14.93 -2.45 19.58
C ARG A 302 -13.49 -2.16 20.03
N GLU A 303 -12.67 -3.17 20.22
CA GLU A 303 -11.27 -2.97 20.65
C GLU A 303 -10.36 -2.43 19.53
N ASN A 304 -10.59 -2.86 18.29
CA ASN A 304 -9.78 -2.44 17.15
C ASN A 304 -10.12 -1.00 16.75
N ILE A 305 -11.41 -0.63 16.75
CA ILE A 305 -11.80 0.76 16.46
C ILE A 305 -11.19 1.72 17.47
N ALA A 306 -11.06 1.34 18.74
CA ALA A 306 -10.48 2.20 19.76
C ALA A 306 -9.01 2.55 19.46
N LYS A 307 -8.23 1.56 19.01
CA LYS A 307 -6.82 1.73 18.62
C LYS A 307 -6.69 2.56 17.36
N THR A 308 -7.37 2.15 16.29
CA THR A 308 -7.27 2.77 14.96
C THR A 308 -7.73 4.23 14.99
N LEU A 309 -8.84 4.50 15.68
CA LEU A 309 -9.37 5.86 15.81
C LEU A 309 -8.47 6.74 16.68
N GLY A 310 -7.95 6.22 17.80
CA GLY A 310 -7.03 6.95 18.67
C GLY A 310 -5.73 7.36 17.96
N ILE A 311 -5.11 6.44 17.22
CA ILE A 311 -3.90 6.69 16.43
C ILE A 311 -4.20 7.71 15.31
N THR A 312 -5.27 7.49 14.56
CA THR A 312 -5.66 8.36 13.44
C THR A 312 -5.94 9.78 13.91
N ARG A 313 -6.71 9.93 15.00
CA ARG A 313 -7.03 11.22 15.59
C ARG A 313 -5.77 11.96 16.01
N ARG A 314 -4.91 11.34 16.82
CA ARG A 314 -3.66 11.96 17.29
C ARG A 314 -2.80 12.43 16.11
N HIS A 315 -2.64 11.58 15.10
CA HIS A 315 -1.86 11.92 13.91
C HIS A 315 -2.43 13.13 13.15
N LEU A 316 -3.74 13.22 13.00
CA LEU A 316 -4.39 14.35 12.32
C LEU A 316 -4.43 15.62 13.18
N GLU A 317 -4.48 15.52 14.51
CA GLU A 317 -4.33 16.68 15.42
C GLU A 317 -2.92 17.28 15.30
N GLU A 318 -1.89 16.44 15.22
CA GLU A 318 -0.50 16.87 15.14
C GLU A 318 -0.10 17.36 13.72
N ASN A 319 -0.51 16.62 12.69
CA ASN A 319 0.00 16.77 11.32
C ASN A 319 -1.05 17.24 10.30
N GLY A 320 -2.32 17.32 10.69
CA GLY A 320 -3.43 17.70 9.82
C GLY A 320 -3.83 19.17 9.93
N GLU A 321 -4.57 19.62 8.92
CA GLU A 321 -5.25 20.91 8.84
C GLU A 321 -6.56 20.72 8.07
N ASN A 322 -7.69 21.12 8.67
CA ASN A 322 -9.02 20.92 8.08
C ASN A 322 -9.35 19.45 7.74
N CYS A 323 -8.94 18.52 8.60
CA CYS A 323 -9.23 17.09 8.45
C CYS A 323 -10.52 16.69 9.18
N GLU A 324 -11.17 15.61 8.73
CA GLU A 324 -12.28 14.99 9.44
C GLU A 324 -12.17 13.46 9.47
N ILE A 325 -12.79 12.82 10.45
CA ILE A 325 -12.90 11.36 10.52
C ILE A 325 -14.37 10.95 10.48
N ILE A 326 -14.70 10.00 9.61
CA ILE A 326 -16.04 9.44 9.44
C ILE A 326 -15.97 7.94 9.74
N VAL A 327 -16.55 7.54 10.86
CA VAL A 327 -16.69 6.11 11.19
C VAL A 327 -18.05 5.63 10.72
N VAL A 328 -18.10 4.51 10.02
CA VAL A 328 -19.36 3.90 9.58
C VAL A 328 -19.54 2.55 10.29
N ASP A 329 -20.42 2.54 11.28
CA ASP A 329 -20.80 1.34 12.05
C ASP A 329 -21.93 0.61 11.34
N ASP A 330 -21.64 -0.56 10.74
CA ASP A 330 -22.60 -1.37 9.98
C ASP A 330 -23.50 -2.22 10.90
N ASN A 331 -24.17 -1.55 11.85
CA ASN A 331 -25.09 -2.14 12.82
C ASN A 331 -24.40 -3.15 13.78
N SER A 332 -23.34 -2.72 14.45
CA SER A 332 -22.66 -3.53 15.47
C SER A 332 -23.49 -3.76 16.73
N SER A 333 -23.34 -4.93 17.32
CA SER A 333 -24.02 -5.35 18.57
C SER A 333 -23.12 -5.31 19.80
N ASP A 334 -21.81 -5.10 19.64
CA ASP A 334 -20.80 -5.16 20.71
C ASP A 334 -20.47 -3.80 21.34
N GLY A 335 -21.15 -2.73 20.92
CA GLY A 335 -20.89 -1.36 21.36
C GLY A 335 -19.84 -0.60 20.54
N THR A 336 -19.37 -1.13 19.40
CA THR A 336 -18.41 -0.47 18.49
C THR A 336 -18.79 0.99 18.18
N GLY A 337 -20.04 1.25 17.76
CA GLY A 337 -20.47 2.62 17.42
C GLY A 337 -20.42 3.60 18.58
N ALA A 338 -20.86 3.18 19.78
CA ALA A 338 -20.82 4.03 20.98
C ALA A 338 -19.38 4.35 21.41
N GLU A 339 -18.46 3.40 21.26
CA GLU A 339 -17.04 3.63 21.52
C GLU A 339 -16.42 4.60 20.52
N ALA A 340 -16.78 4.48 19.23
CA ALA A 340 -16.35 5.41 18.20
C ALA A 340 -16.85 6.85 18.46
N GLU A 341 -18.11 7.00 18.89
CA GLU A 341 -18.70 8.30 19.26
C GLU A 341 -17.93 8.94 20.43
N ARG A 342 -17.64 8.14 21.46
CA ARG A 342 -16.87 8.58 22.64
C ARG A 342 -15.48 9.07 22.26
N LEU A 343 -14.78 8.38 21.36
CA LEU A 343 -13.41 8.70 20.95
C LEU A 343 -13.32 9.85 19.96
N LEU A 344 -14.35 10.05 19.13
CA LEU A 344 -14.46 11.21 18.23
C LEU A 344 -14.92 12.49 18.93
N ALA A 345 -15.40 12.41 20.17
CA ALA A 345 -15.82 13.58 20.93
C ALA A 345 -14.73 14.68 20.92
N GLY A 346 -15.10 15.87 20.47
CA GLY A 346 -14.21 17.03 20.38
C GLY A 346 -13.28 17.07 19.15
N PHE A 347 -13.38 16.12 18.21
CA PHE A 347 -12.64 16.13 16.95
C PHE A 347 -13.60 16.32 15.75
N PRO A 348 -13.22 17.03 14.67
CA PRO A 348 -14.06 17.16 13.49
C PRO A 348 -14.36 15.81 12.84
N GLY A 349 -15.63 15.40 12.83
CA GLY A 349 -16.00 14.08 12.35
C GLY A 349 -17.39 13.65 12.79
N LYS A 350 -17.78 12.43 12.42
CA LYS A 350 -19.07 11.82 12.79
C LYS A 350 -19.03 10.30 12.75
N VAL A 351 -19.91 9.69 13.53
CA VAL A 351 -20.23 8.26 13.43
C VAL A 351 -21.55 8.11 12.71
N ILE A 352 -21.58 7.29 11.66
CA ILE A 352 -22.79 6.93 10.93
C ILE A 352 -23.14 5.50 11.28
N ARG A 353 -24.28 5.28 11.92
CA ARG A 353 -24.77 3.95 12.28
C ARG A 353 -25.84 3.51 11.30
N THR A 354 -25.63 2.36 10.64
CA THR A 354 -26.62 1.81 9.71
C THR A 354 -27.80 1.20 10.49
N ARG A 355 -29.01 1.26 9.91
CA ARG A 355 -30.22 0.69 10.55
C ARG A 355 -30.24 -0.83 10.53
N GLU A 356 -29.61 -1.42 9.53
CA GLU A 356 -29.52 -2.84 9.28
C GLU A 356 -28.14 -3.13 8.72
N ARG A 357 -27.64 -4.36 8.91
CA ARG A 357 -26.34 -4.77 8.40
C ARG A 357 -26.41 -4.94 6.88
N ARG A 358 -25.62 -4.16 6.14
CA ARG A 358 -25.65 -4.12 4.66
C ARG A 358 -24.37 -4.56 3.98
N GLY A 359 -23.29 -4.70 4.74
CA GLY A 359 -22.01 -5.20 4.25
C GLY A 359 -20.96 -4.11 4.09
N TYR A 360 -19.73 -4.58 3.85
CA TYR A 360 -18.52 -3.77 3.85
C TYR A 360 -18.51 -2.67 2.79
N GLY A 361 -18.90 -2.97 1.55
CA GLY A 361 -18.97 -1.98 0.48
C GLY A 361 -20.02 -0.92 0.74
N PHE A 362 -21.18 -1.29 1.30
CA PHE A 362 -22.20 -0.33 1.70
C PHE A 362 -21.70 0.65 2.77
N ALA A 363 -20.98 0.15 3.78
CA ALA A 363 -20.37 0.99 4.81
C ALA A 363 -19.37 1.99 4.21
N LEU A 364 -18.51 1.51 3.29
CA LEU A 364 -17.56 2.36 2.58
C LEU A 364 -18.25 3.42 1.73
N ARG A 365 -19.24 3.04 0.92
CA ARG A 365 -20.03 3.98 0.10
C ARG A 365 -20.66 5.07 0.95
N THR A 366 -21.29 4.67 2.06
CA THR A 366 -21.92 5.60 3.01
C THR A 366 -20.90 6.60 3.55
N GLY A 367 -19.69 6.14 3.89
CA GLY A 367 -18.61 7.01 4.36
C GLY A 367 -18.07 7.92 3.27
N PHE A 368 -17.85 7.42 2.05
CA PHE A 368 -17.35 8.19 0.92
C PHE A 368 -18.36 9.25 0.44
N ASP A 369 -19.65 8.93 0.46
CA ASP A 369 -20.72 9.87 0.13
C ASP A 369 -20.85 10.97 1.20
N ALA A 370 -20.56 10.63 2.46
CA ALA A 370 -20.59 11.56 3.58
C ALA A 370 -19.33 12.44 3.72
N ALA A 371 -18.24 12.11 3.01
CA ALA A 371 -16.98 12.82 3.02
C ALA A 371 -17.11 14.22 2.38
N SER A 372 -16.63 15.24 3.09
CA SER A 372 -16.80 16.64 2.70
C SER A 372 -15.51 17.32 2.23
N LYS A 373 -14.35 16.76 2.58
CA LYS A 373 -13.06 17.37 2.22
C LYS A 373 -12.63 17.02 0.80
N ARG A 374 -11.58 17.70 0.31
CA ARG A 374 -11.04 17.55 -1.05
C ARG A 374 -10.56 16.13 -1.34
N LEU A 375 -9.89 15.51 -0.37
CA LEU A 375 -9.40 14.14 -0.43
C LEU A 375 -10.21 13.25 0.50
N THR A 376 -10.37 12.00 0.10
CA THR A 376 -10.89 10.92 0.93
C THR A 376 -9.84 9.83 1.01
N ALA A 377 -9.49 9.43 2.23
CA ALA A 377 -8.71 8.22 2.49
C ALA A 377 -9.57 7.22 3.25
N TYR A 378 -9.31 5.94 3.07
CA TYR A 378 -9.91 4.90 3.90
C TYR A 378 -8.93 3.78 4.18
N PHE A 379 -9.13 3.15 5.32
CA PHE A 379 -8.47 1.92 5.76
C PHE A 379 -9.37 1.23 6.79
N ASP A 380 -9.19 -0.08 6.99
CA ASP A 380 -10.04 -0.88 7.86
C ASP A 380 -9.90 -0.52 9.36
N GLY A 381 -10.90 -0.85 10.16
CA GLY A 381 -10.85 -0.69 11.63
C GLY A 381 -9.78 -1.58 12.30
N ASP A 382 -9.39 -2.68 11.66
CA ASP A 382 -8.33 -3.60 12.11
C ASP A 382 -6.91 -3.14 11.74
N TYR A 383 -6.78 -1.97 11.10
CA TYR A 383 -5.60 -1.62 10.30
C TYR A 383 -4.30 -1.54 11.11
N PRO A 384 -3.34 -2.44 10.83
CA PRO A 384 -2.04 -2.46 11.48
C PRO A 384 -0.96 -1.98 10.51
N ALA A 385 -1.18 -0.87 9.80
CA ALA A 385 -0.10 -0.20 9.08
C ALA A 385 0.15 1.19 9.69
N HIS A 386 1.42 1.58 9.68
CA HIS A 386 1.87 2.85 10.20
C HIS A 386 1.01 3.99 9.64
N ILE A 387 0.39 4.79 10.52
CA ILE A 387 -0.44 5.94 10.13
C ILE A 387 0.35 6.92 9.24
N SER A 388 1.67 6.92 9.38
CA SER A 388 2.58 7.65 8.50
C SER A 388 2.58 7.22 7.02
N ASN A 389 1.98 6.08 6.66
CA ASN A 389 1.67 5.76 5.27
C ASN A 389 0.66 6.74 4.66
N LEU A 390 -0.18 7.37 5.50
CA LEU A 390 -1.08 8.43 5.09
C LEU A 390 -0.30 9.65 4.59
N ASP A 391 0.82 10.00 5.24
CA ASP A 391 1.70 11.10 4.81
C ASP A 391 2.29 10.81 3.43
N ALA A 392 2.78 9.58 3.23
CA ALA A 392 3.34 9.14 1.96
C ALA A 392 2.28 9.12 0.85
N ALA A 393 1.05 8.69 1.17
CA ALA A 393 -0.07 8.72 0.24
C ALA A 393 -0.48 10.15 -0.12
N TYR A 394 -0.54 11.04 0.88
CA TYR A 394 -0.86 12.45 0.70
C TYR A 394 0.17 13.13 -0.21
N ALA A 395 1.47 12.93 0.04
CA ALA A 395 2.53 13.45 -0.82
C ALA A 395 2.43 12.95 -2.27
N ALA A 396 2.06 11.68 -2.47
CA ALA A 396 1.86 11.11 -3.80
C ALA A 396 0.59 11.66 -4.50
N SER A 397 -0.43 12.08 -3.74
CA SER A 397 -1.69 12.61 -4.27
C SER A 397 -1.53 13.91 -5.08
N GLY A 398 -0.42 14.62 -4.90
CA GLY A 398 -0.10 15.80 -5.72
C GLY A 398 0.25 15.48 -7.18
N LYS A 399 0.53 14.21 -7.50
CA LYS A 399 0.94 13.76 -8.86
C LYS A 399 0.00 12.74 -9.47
N TYR A 400 -0.83 12.10 -8.67
CA TYR A 400 -1.68 10.99 -9.08
C TYR A 400 -3.10 11.21 -8.57
N ASP A 401 -4.09 10.82 -9.37
CA ASP A 401 -5.51 11.01 -9.05
C ASP A 401 -5.97 10.07 -7.93
N MET A 402 -5.34 8.90 -7.84
CA MET A 402 -5.61 7.90 -6.82
C MET A 402 -4.30 7.23 -6.37
N VAL A 403 -4.16 7.06 -5.07
CA VAL A 403 -3.03 6.36 -4.43
C VAL A 403 -3.59 5.15 -3.69
N ILE A 404 -3.04 3.97 -3.94
CA ILE A 404 -3.48 2.73 -3.32
C ILE A 404 -2.32 2.04 -2.61
N GLY A 405 -2.60 1.35 -1.51
CA GLY A 405 -1.60 0.57 -0.81
C GLY A 405 -1.34 -0.78 -1.47
N ARG A 406 -0.10 -1.28 -1.37
CA ARG A 406 0.28 -2.64 -1.75
C ARG A 406 1.03 -3.31 -0.62
N ARG A 407 0.62 -4.51 -0.22
CA ARG A 407 1.30 -5.30 0.80
C ARG A 407 2.70 -5.76 0.35
N VAL A 408 3.71 -5.57 1.19
CA VAL A 408 5.10 -6.01 0.91
C VAL A 408 5.53 -7.30 1.61
N ASN A 409 4.83 -7.77 2.65
CA ASN A 409 5.23 -8.92 3.48
C ASN A 409 4.22 -10.09 3.45
N SER A 410 3.60 -10.33 2.30
CA SER A 410 2.46 -11.25 2.11
C SER A 410 2.74 -12.74 2.32
N LEU A 411 3.99 -13.17 2.52
CA LEU A 411 4.33 -14.58 2.73
C LEU A 411 3.94 -15.10 4.13
N SER A 412 3.67 -14.18 5.07
CA SER A 412 3.25 -14.49 6.45
C SER A 412 1.76 -14.83 6.60
N GLU A 413 0.96 -14.69 5.54
CA GLU A 413 -0.50 -14.87 5.56
C GLU A 413 -0.97 -16.34 5.41
N GLY A 414 -0.05 -17.28 5.20
CA GLY A 414 -0.33 -18.71 4.98
C GLY A 414 -0.61 -19.09 3.51
N PRO A 415 -0.38 -20.36 3.13
CA PRO A 415 -0.39 -20.80 1.72
C PRO A 415 -1.76 -20.67 1.03
N VAL A 416 -2.86 -20.93 1.75
CA VAL A 416 -4.22 -20.83 1.18
C VAL A 416 -4.59 -19.38 0.86
N ARG A 417 -4.29 -18.43 1.76
CA ARG A 417 -4.56 -17.00 1.54
C ARG A 417 -3.68 -16.44 0.44
N PHE A 418 -2.43 -16.91 0.34
CA PHE A 418 -1.54 -16.59 -0.76
C PHE A 418 -2.12 -17.04 -2.11
N VAL A 419 -2.54 -18.31 -2.23
CA VAL A 419 -3.13 -18.84 -3.48
C VAL A 419 -4.42 -18.09 -3.84
N TYR A 420 -5.34 -17.93 -2.87
CA TYR A 420 -6.59 -17.22 -3.08
C TYR A 420 -6.36 -15.80 -3.59
N ARG A 421 -5.45 -15.04 -2.97
CA ARG A 421 -5.09 -13.68 -3.39
C ARG A 421 -4.56 -13.63 -4.82
N HIS A 422 -3.66 -14.55 -5.19
CA HIS A 422 -3.06 -14.54 -6.52
C HIS A 422 -4.06 -14.97 -7.60
N VAL A 423 -4.87 -15.99 -7.33
CA VAL A 423 -5.90 -16.46 -8.28
C VAL A 423 -6.98 -15.40 -8.44
N TYR A 424 -7.58 -14.93 -7.33
CA TYR A 424 -8.61 -13.89 -7.36
C TYR A 424 -8.09 -12.59 -7.99
N GLY A 425 -6.95 -12.09 -7.52
CA GLY A 425 -6.35 -10.87 -8.05
C GLY A 425 -6.03 -10.98 -9.54
N THR A 426 -5.55 -12.14 -10.00
CA THR A 426 -5.29 -12.35 -11.43
C THR A 426 -6.59 -12.39 -12.25
N LEU A 427 -7.62 -13.09 -11.77
CA LEU A 427 -8.92 -13.13 -12.44
C LEU A 427 -9.53 -11.74 -12.59
N ILE A 428 -9.55 -10.94 -11.52
CA ILE A 428 -10.08 -9.57 -11.56
C ILE A 428 -9.25 -8.67 -12.48
N ARG A 429 -7.91 -8.74 -12.42
CA ARG A 429 -7.03 -7.98 -13.32
C ARG A 429 -7.28 -8.30 -14.78
N LEU A 430 -7.43 -9.58 -15.12
CA LEU A 430 -7.70 -10.02 -16.48
C LEU A 430 -9.11 -9.62 -16.94
N ALA A 431 -10.12 -9.80 -16.08
CA ALA A 431 -11.51 -9.49 -16.41
C ALA A 431 -11.77 -7.98 -16.57
N LEU A 432 -11.13 -7.14 -15.74
CA LEU A 432 -11.38 -5.70 -15.69
C LEU A 432 -10.26 -4.87 -16.33
N GLY A 433 -9.13 -5.47 -16.71
CA GLY A 433 -7.97 -4.76 -17.25
C GLY A 433 -7.29 -3.82 -16.24
N VAL A 434 -7.48 -4.05 -14.93
CA VAL A 434 -6.90 -3.24 -13.85
C VAL A 434 -5.41 -3.55 -13.71
N LYS A 435 -4.57 -2.50 -13.66
CA LYS A 435 -3.10 -2.63 -13.57
C LYS A 435 -2.56 -2.72 -12.13
N ALA A 436 -3.42 -2.65 -11.13
CA ALA A 436 -3.05 -2.74 -9.72
C ALA A 436 -2.69 -4.18 -9.32
N SER A 437 -1.58 -4.33 -8.61
CA SER A 437 -1.11 -5.62 -8.13
C SER A 437 -1.87 -6.14 -6.91
N ASP A 438 -2.43 -5.26 -6.08
CA ASP A 438 -3.16 -5.61 -4.85
C ASP A 438 -4.49 -4.84 -4.73
N ILE A 439 -5.48 -5.29 -5.51
CA ILE A 439 -6.77 -4.60 -5.71
C ILE A 439 -7.54 -4.40 -4.39
N ASN A 440 -7.72 -5.48 -3.62
CA ASN A 440 -8.57 -5.50 -2.43
C ASN A 440 -7.83 -5.09 -1.14
N PHE A 441 -6.62 -4.53 -1.23
CA PHE A 441 -5.94 -4.08 -0.02
C PHE A 441 -6.61 -2.83 0.52
N ALA A 442 -7.09 -2.86 1.77
CA ALA A 442 -7.83 -1.77 2.41
C ALA A 442 -6.94 -0.57 2.76
N PHE A 443 -6.48 0.14 1.72
CA PHE A 443 -5.93 1.48 1.80
C PHE A 443 -6.07 2.15 0.43
N LYS A 444 -6.89 3.19 0.34
CA LYS A 444 -6.92 4.09 -0.81
C LYS A 444 -7.03 5.54 -0.37
N LEU A 445 -6.42 6.41 -1.14
CA LEU A 445 -6.56 7.85 -1.08
C LEU A 445 -6.90 8.36 -2.48
N PHE A 446 -7.97 9.13 -2.61
CA PHE A 446 -8.45 9.66 -3.88
C PHE A 446 -9.13 11.02 -3.68
N ARG A 447 -9.36 11.75 -4.77
CA ARG A 447 -10.18 12.96 -4.71
C ARG A 447 -11.64 12.60 -4.50
N THR A 448 -12.29 13.24 -3.53
CA THR A 448 -13.69 13.02 -3.20
C THR A 448 -14.62 13.29 -4.39
N ALA A 449 -14.26 14.26 -5.25
CA ALA A 449 -15.00 14.55 -6.47
C ALA A 449 -15.00 13.38 -7.48
N ASP A 450 -13.87 12.67 -7.61
CA ASP A 450 -13.75 11.54 -8.53
C ASP A 450 -14.66 10.40 -8.09
N TRP A 451 -14.73 10.09 -6.80
CA TRP A 451 -15.68 9.09 -6.26
C TRP A 451 -17.12 9.33 -6.73
N LYS A 452 -17.60 10.57 -6.60
CA LYS A 452 -18.97 10.95 -6.96
C LYS A 452 -19.27 10.75 -8.45
N VAL A 453 -18.28 10.96 -9.32
CA VAL A 453 -18.43 10.80 -10.78
C VAL A 453 -18.31 9.34 -11.20
N LEU A 454 -17.50 8.53 -10.50
CA LEU A 454 -17.31 7.13 -10.83
C LEU A 454 -18.59 6.30 -10.62
N GLY A 455 -19.46 6.69 -9.68
CA GLY A 455 -20.77 6.06 -9.49
C GLY A 455 -20.65 4.56 -9.19
N VAL A 456 -19.76 4.17 -8.28
CA VAL A 456 -19.55 2.79 -7.81
C VAL A 456 -20.81 2.29 -7.10
N GLU A 457 -21.22 1.06 -7.38
CA GLU A 457 -22.51 0.51 -6.91
C GLU A 457 -22.37 -0.72 -6.00
N ALA A 458 -21.19 -1.35 -5.94
CA ALA A 458 -20.96 -2.55 -5.15
C ALA A 458 -21.15 -2.30 -3.65
N ASP A 459 -21.88 -3.20 -3.00
CA ASP A 459 -22.15 -3.19 -1.57
C ASP A 459 -21.30 -4.23 -0.82
N GLY A 460 -20.65 -5.14 -1.57
CA GLY A 460 -19.78 -6.20 -1.05
C GLY A 460 -18.28 -5.94 -1.22
N GLY A 461 -17.50 -7.01 -1.14
CA GLY A 461 -16.03 -6.98 -1.26
C GLY A 461 -15.51 -6.69 -2.67
N PHE A 462 -16.39 -6.52 -3.67
CA PHE A 462 -16.02 -6.13 -5.03
C PHE A 462 -15.80 -4.61 -5.17
N ILE A 463 -16.20 -3.80 -4.19
CA ILE A 463 -16.14 -2.33 -4.25
C ILE A 463 -14.79 -1.78 -4.69
N ASP A 464 -13.69 -2.36 -4.21
CA ASP A 464 -12.33 -1.97 -4.57
C ASP A 464 -11.99 -2.24 -6.03
N ALA A 465 -12.40 -3.41 -6.52
CA ALA A 465 -12.21 -3.79 -7.91
C ALA A 465 -13.05 -2.92 -8.84
N GLU A 466 -14.29 -2.62 -8.46
CA GLU A 466 -15.16 -1.72 -9.20
C GLU A 466 -14.60 -0.29 -9.23
N LEU A 467 -14.15 0.23 -8.08
CA LEU A 467 -13.54 1.55 -7.97
C LEU A 467 -12.35 1.68 -8.91
N LEU A 468 -11.41 0.72 -8.86
CA LEU A 468 -10.22 0.75 -9.72
C LEU A 468 -10.54 0.53 -11.20
N PHE A 469 -11.52 -0.31 -11.51
CA PHE A 469 -12.00 -0.51 -12.87
C PHE A 469 -12.59 0.77 -13.45
N LYS A 470 -13.50 1.42 -12.72
CA LYS A 470 -14.13 2.66 -13.16
C LYS A 470 -13.13 3.81 -13.21
N ALA A 471 -12.21 3.91 -12.25
CA ALA A 471 -11.12 4.88 -12.27
C ALA A 471 -10.26 4.74 -13.53
N GLY A 472 -9.87 3.49 -13.88
CA GLY A 472 -9.14 3.21 -15.11
C GLY A 472 -9.90 3.59 -16.38
N ARG A 473 -11.23 3.39 -16.43
CA ARG A 473 -12.07 3.80 -17.57
C ARG A 473 -12.27 5.32 -17.67
N ALA A 474 -12.32 6.00 -16.52
CA ALA A 474 -12.35 7.46 -16.44
C ALA A 474 -10.98 8.10 -16.79
N GLY A 475 -9.93 7.29 -16.95
CA GLY A 475 -8.59 7.77 -17.30
C GLY A 475 -7.79 8.29 -16.11
N LEU A 476 -8.22 7.99 -14.88
CA LEU A 476 -7.52 8.40 -13.66
C LEU A 476 -6.18 7.67 -13.53
N SER A 477 -5.15 8.44 -13.19
CA SER A 477 -3.82 7.94 -12.86
C SER A 477 -3.80 7.32 -11.46
N VAL A 478 -3.34 6.07 -11.38
CA VAL A 478 -3.30 5.30 -10.12
C VAL A 478 -1.85 4.96 -9.76
N ARG A 479 -1.46 5.23 -8.50
CA ARG A 479 -0.13 4.87 -7.97
C ARG A 479 -0.24 3.89 -6.81
N GLU A 480 0.48 2.78 -6.92
CA GLU A 480 0.68 1.85 -5.80
C GLU A 480 1.86 2.30 -4.92
N ILE A 481 1.63 2.37 -3.60
CA ILE A 481 2.70 2.59 -2.61
C ILE A 481 2.86 1.35 -1.72
N PRO A 482 4.12 0.92 -1.47
CA PRO A 482 4.38 -0.25 -0.63
C PRO A 482 4.00 0.03 0.82
N MET A 483 3.20 -0.85 1.41
CA MET A 483 2.75 -0.79 2.79
C MET A 483 3.08 -2.12 3.50
N ARG A 484 3.68 -2.01 4.69
CA ARG A 484 4.00 -3.15 5.55
C ARG A 484 2.82 -3.39 6.48
N LEU A 485 2.26 -4.59 6.43
CA LEU A 485 1.27 -5.03 7.42
C LEU A 485 1.99 -5.51 8.67
N LEU A 486 1.49 -5.20 9.85
CA LEU A 486 1.81 -6.01 11.01
C LEU A 486 0.83 -7.19 11.04
N GLY A 487 1.28 -8.35 11.51
CA GLY A 487 0.42 -9.53 11.61
C GLY A 487 -0.84 -9.18 12.43
N ARG A 488 -2.02 -9.58 11.95
CA ARG A 488 -3.30 -9.32 12.63
C ARG A 488 -3.21 -9.64 14.12
N THR A 489 -3.59 -8.69 14.97
CA THR A 489 -3.61 -8.83 16.43
C THR A 489 -4.84 -9.59 16.94
N PHE A 490 -6.00 -9.47 16.28
CA PHE A 490 -7.25 -10.17 16.65
C PHE A 490 -8.17 -10.37 15.42
N GLY A 491 -8.93 -11.48 15.41
CA GLY A 491 -10.05 -11.73 14.50
C GLY A 491 -9.82 -12.80 13.41
N GLU A 492 -10.76 -13.76 13.31
CA GLU A 492 -10.82 -14.69 12.18
C GLU A 492 -11.22 -13.96 10.88
N SER A 493 -10.45 -14.20 9.82
CA SER A 493 -10.73 -13.63 8.51
C SER A 493 -11.96 -14.28 7.85
N ARG A 494 -13.13 -13.67 7.95
CA ARG A 494 -14.37 -14.13 7.28
C ARG A 494 -14.39 -13.95 5.76
N LEU A 495 -13.35 -13.36 5.15
CA LEU A 495 -13.26 -13.14 3.70
C LEU A 495 -13.29 -14.45 2.88
N ALA A 496 -12.84 -15.57 3.44
CA ALA A 496 -12.83 -16.88 2.77
C ALA A 496 -14.15 -17.66 2.94
N ASN A 497 -15.30 -16.98 2.93
CA ASN A 497 -16.63 -17.60 2.95
C ASN A 497 -17.17 -17.72 1.52
N PHE A 498 -17.67 -18.90 1.15
CA PHE A 498 -18.29 -19.17 -0.16
C PHE A 498 -19.42 -18.17 -0.50
N ALA A 499 -20.18 -17.73 0.51
CA ALA A 499 -21.22 -16.71 0.32
C ALA A 499 -20.66 -15.36 -0.18
N ASN A 500 -19.51 -14.92 0.36
CA ASN A 500 -18.83 -13.70 -0.06
C ASN A 500 -18.29 -13.83 -1.49
N ILE A 501 -17.75 -15.00 -1.84
CA ILE A 501 -17.27 -15.28 -3.20
C ILE A 501 -18.41 -15.19 -4.21
N LYS A 502 -19.56 -15.78 -3.89
CA LYS A 502 -20.76 -15.72 -4.76
C LYS A 502 -21.24 -14.29 -4.96
N GLU A 503 -21.23 -13.47 -3.91
CA GLU A 503 -21.57 -12.05 -4.01
C GLU A 503 -20.60 -11.30 -4.93
N ILE A 504 -19.29 -11.47 -4.71
CA ILE A 504 -18.26 -10.82 -5.53
C ILE A 504 -18.39 -11.21 -7.01
N ILE A 505 -18.63 -12.48 -7.33
CA ILE A 505 -18.86 -12.92 -8.71
C ILE A 505 -20.12 -12.27 -9.28
N ARG A 506 -21.20 -12.17 -8.49
CA ARG A 506 -22.43 -11.50 -8.92
C ARG A 506 -22.20 -10.02 -9.22
N GLU A 507 -21.48 -9.31 -8.35
CA GLU A 507 -21.12 -7.90 -8.52
C GLU A 507 -20.21 -7.70 -9.74
N LEU A 508 -19.21 -8.56 -9.93
CA LEU A 508 -18.36 -8.58 -11.11
C LEU A 508 -19.18 -8.76 -12.38
N LEU A 509 -20.07 -9.76 -12.43
CA LEU A 509 -20.93 -9.99 -13.58
C LEU A 509 -21.84 -8.80 -13.82
N ARG A 510 -22.48 -8.24 -12.79
CA ARG A 510 -23.31 -7.03 -12.91
C ARG A 510 -22.53 -5.87 -13.51
N CYS A 511 -21.29 -5.67 -13.06
CA CYS A 511 -20.39 -4.65 -13.59
C CYS A 511 -20.03 -4.91 -15.06
N LEU A 512 -19.63 -6.14 -15.42
CA LEU A 512 -19.30 -6.54 -16.79
C LEU A 512 -20.49 -6.42 -17.75
N LEU A 513 -21.70 -6.78 -17.29
CA LEU A 513 -22.93 -6.72 -18.08
C LEU A 513 -23.38 -5.28 -18.42
N LYS A 514 -22.87 -4.28 -17.70
CA LYS A 514 -23.11 -2.85 -17.96
C LYS A 514 -22.05 -2.22 -18.86
N THR A 515 -20.99 -2.95 -19.21
CA THR A 515 -19.93 -2.40 -20.05
C THR A 515 -20.41 -2.17 -21.49
N PRO A 516 -19.99 -1.07 -22.13
CA PRO A 516 -20.28 -0.81 -23.54
C PRO A 516 -19.89 -1.95 -24.47
N GLU A 517 -18.78 -2.65 -24.18
CA GLU A 517 -18.32 -3.82 -24.91
C GLU A 517 -19.36 -4.95 -24.88
N PHE A 518 -19.86 -5.27 -23.69
CA PHE A 518 -20.92 -6.27 -23.53
C PHE A 518 -22.24 -5.83 -24.16
N LEU A 519 -22.62 -4.55 -23.99
CA LEU A 519 -23.85 -4.01 -24.58
C LEU A 519 -23.80 -4.02 -26.12
N ALA A 520 -22.64 -3.72 -26.71
CA ALA A 520 -22.41 -3.82 -28.15
C ALA A 520 -22.62 -5.27 -28.63
N LEU A 521 -21.98 -6.26 -27.98
CA LEU A 521 -22.16 -7.67 -28.34
C LEU A 521 -23.60 -8.15 -28.12
N LYS A 522 -24.23 -7.77 -27.00
CA LYS A 522 -25.63 -8.14 -26.68
C LYS A 522 -26.62 -7.65 -27.75
N SER A 523 -26.35 -6.51 -28.39
CA SER A 523 -27.21 -5.96 -29.45
C SER A 523 -27.39 -6.94 -30.64
N TYR A 524 -26.36 -7.73 -30.95
CA TYR A 524 -26.37 -8.70 -32.05
C TYR A 524 -27.27 -9.91 -31.81
N LYS A 525 -27.75 -10.15 -30.56
CA LYS A 525 -28.81 -11.14 -30.31
C LYS A 525 -30.05 -10.87 -31.17
N LYS A 526 -30.36 -9.60 -31.44
CA LYS A 526 -31.49 -9.18 -32.29
C LYS A 526 -31.33 -9.64 -33.74
N ALA A 527 -30.09 -9.78 -34.20
CA ALA A 527 -29.75 -10.18 -35.57
C ALA A 527 -29.53 -11.71 -35.71
N GLY A 528 -29.66 -12.48 -34.63
CA GLY A 528 -29.58 -13.93 -34.63
C GLY A 528 -28.24 -14.49 -34.13
N PHE A 529 -28.21 -15.81 -33.92
CA PHE A 529 -27.07 -16.52 -33.33
C PHE A 529 -25.77 -16.33 -34.11
N PHE A 530 -25.80 -16.50 -35.45
CA PHE A 530 -24.61 -16.35 -36.28
C PHE A 530 -24.03 -14.93 -36.28
N ALA A 531 -24.88 -13.90 -36.22
CA ALA A 531 -24.44 -12.52 -36.12
C ALA A 531 -23.76 -12.23 -34.78
N LEU A 532 -24.32 -12.74 -33.68
CA LEU A 532 -23.69 -12.67 -32.35
C LEU A 532 -22.35 -13.40 -32.33
N PHE A 533 -22.30 -14.62 -32.85
CA PHE A 533 -21.07 -15.42 -32.92
C PHE A 533 -19.98 -14.69 -33.71
N HIS A 534 -20.31 -14.16 -34.89
CA HIS A 534 -19.39 -13.37 -35.70
C HIS A 534 -18.93 -12.09 -34.98
N ALA A 535 -19.82 -11.39 -34.28
CA ALA A 535 -19.45 -10.20 -33.49
C ALA A 535 -18.49 -10.54 -32.34
N VAL A 536 -18.74 -11.64 -31.62
CA VAL A 536 -17.84 -12.14 -30.55
C VAL A 536 -16.47 -12.51 -31.11
N LEU A 537 -16.44 -13.28 -32.20
CA LEU A 537 -15.19 -13.68 -32.86
C LEU A 537 -14.39 -12.44 -33.30
N ARG A 538 -15.06 -11.46 -33.92
CA ARG A 538 -14.40 -10.21 -34.35
C ARG A 538 -13.89 -9.40 -33.17
N PHE A 539 -14.61 -9.36 -32.05
CA PHE A 539 -14.15 -8.68 -30.83
C PHE A 539 -12.91 -9.34 -30.21
N LEU A 540 -12.79 -10.67 -30.29
CA LEU A 540 -11.65 -11.44 -29.80
C LEU A 540 -10.42 -11.32 -30.71
N LEU A 541 -10.62 -11.33 -32.03
CA LEU A 541 -9.52 -11.35 -33.00
C LEU A 541 -9.06 -9.96 -33.42
N CYS A 542 -9.95 -8.96 -33.46
CA CYS A 542 -9.67 -7.60 -33.91
C CYS A 542 -9.63 -6.62 -32.72
N PRO A 543 -8.69 -5.65 -32.69
CA PRO A 543 -8.52 -4.73 -31.58
C PRO A 543 -9.54 -3.58 -31.58
N VAL A 544 -10.83 -3.89 -31.73
CA VAL A 544 -11.94 -2.92 -31.89
C VAL A 544 -11.93 -1.85 -30.80
N GLY A 545 -11.80 -2.25 -29.53
CA GLY A 545 -11.75 -1.31 -28.40
C GLY A 545 -10.48 -0.45 -28.36
N LYS A 546 -9.37 -0.86 -28.99
CA LYS A 546 -8.17 -0.02 -29.11
C LYS A 546 -8.28 0.97 -30.26
N ILE A 547 -8.94 0.59 -31.37
CA ILE A 547 -9.24 1.47 -32.49
C ILE A 547 -10.19 2.57 -32.03
N GLU A 548 -11.27 2.20 -31.32
CA GLU A 548 -12.26 3.16 -30.81
C GLU A 548 -11.62 4.25 -29.94
N LYS A 549 -10.64 3.89 -29.09
CA LYS A 549 -9.94 4.86 -28.21
C LYS A 549 -9.18 5.96 -28.97
N LYS A 550 -8.91 5.78 -30.27
CA LYS A 550 -8.25 6.81 -31.10
C LYS A 550 -9.24 7.80 -31.73
N LEU A 551 -10.53 7.47 -31.72
CA LEU A 551 -11.58 8.33 -32.23
C LEU A 551 -11.78 9.57 -31.35
N PRO A 552 -12.12 10.73 -31.94
CA PRO A 552 -12.48 11.93 -31.18
C PRO A 552 -13.66 11.64 -30.24
N ARG A 553 -13.75 12.35 -29.11
CA ARG A 553 -14.83 12.14 -28.13
C ARG A 553 -16.19 12.65 -28.62
N SER A 554 -16.22 13.58 -29.55
CA SER A 554 -17.44 14.15 -30.14
C SER A 554 -17.29 14.29 -31.66
N GLY A 555 -18.41 14.54 -32.34
CA GLY A 555 -18.44 14.84 -33.77
C GLY A 555 -18.93 13.70 -34.66
N ARG A 556 -18.71 13.85 -35.97
CA ARG A 556 -19.14 12.91 -37.01
C ARG A 556 -18.01 11.93 -37.34
N ILE A 557 -18.30 10.64 -37.25
CA ILE A 557 -17.34 9.56 -37.50
C ILE A 557 -17.85 8.71 -38.65
N LEU A 558 -17.02 8.48 -39.67
CA LEU A 558 -17.26 7.52 -40.73
C LEU A 558 -16.52 6.21 -40.43
N ASP A 559 -17.23 5.09 -40.39
CA ASP A 559 -16.69 3.72 -40.31
C ASP A 559 -16.79 3.09 -41.71
N PHE A 560 -15.73 3.22 -42.51
CA PHE A 560 -15.67 2.74 -43.88
C PHE A 560 -15.30 1.25 -43.91
N GLY A 561 -16.11 0.44 -44.58
CA GLY A 561 -16.04 -1.02 -44.47
C GLY A 561 -16.51 -1.53 -43.11
N CYS A 562 -17.58 -0.93 -42.56
CA CYS A 562 -18.02 -1.20 -41.18
C CYS A 562 -18.41 -2.66 -40.92
N GLY A 563 -18.59 -3.49 -41.97
CA GLY A 563 -19.08 -4.84 -41.89
C GLY A 563 -20.46 -4.88 -41.22
N ILE A 564 -20.58 -5.67 -40.17
CA ILE A 564 -21.82 -5.77 -39.39
C ILE A 564 -22.00 -4.62 -38.38
N GLY A 565 -21.15 -3.60 -38.37
CA GLY A 565 -21.29 -2.37 -37.57
C GLY A 565 -20.77 -2.44 -36.13
N LEU A 566 -19.88 -3.37 -35.80
CA LEU A 566 -19.45 -3.62 -34.41
C LEU A 566 -18.66 -2.43 -33.83
N LEU A 567 -17.72 -1.89 -34.60
CA LEU A 567 -16.96 -0.70 -34.20
C LEU A 567 -17.88 0.52 -34.10
N SER A 568 -18.75 0.72 -35.09
CA SER A 568 -19.77 1.77 -35.08
C SER A 568 -20.62 1.76 -33.80
N GLN A 569 -21.16 0.60 -33.43
CA GLN A 569 -21.96 0.43 -32.21
C GLN A 569 -21.15 0.74 -30.94
N LEU A 570 -19.91 0.25 -30.85
CA LEU A 570 -19.04 0.51 -29.71
C LEU A 570 -18.71 2.01 -29.58
N ALA A 571 -18.38 2.67 -30.70
CA ALA A 571 -18.08 4.09 -30.73
C ALA A 571 -19.26 4.96 -30.25
N ALA A 572 -20.49 4.61 -30.64
CA ALA A 572 -21.69 5.31 -30.19
C ALA A 572 -22.06 5.05 -28.72
N LEU A 573 -21.73 3.87 -28.18
CA LEU A 573 -21.91 3.57 -26.75
C LEU A 573 -20.86 4.25 -25.86
N HIS A 574 -19.65 4.49 -26.38
CA HIS A 574 -18.56 5.15 -25.64
C HIS A 574 -18.67 6.68 -25.56
N SER A 575 -19.46 7.30 -26.44
CA SER A 575 -19.76 8.73 -26.31
C SER A 575 -21.11 9.06 -26.94
N ALA A 576 -21.97 9.70 -26.13
CA ALA A 576 -23.25 10.23 -26.57
C ALA A 576 -23.10 11.44 -27.51
N GLU A 577 -21.92 12.06 -27.57
CA GLU A 577 -21.62 13.24 -28.41
C GLU A 577 -21.15 12.88 -29.83
N ARG A 578 -21.12 11.59 -30.16
CA ARG A 578 -20.75 11.09 -31.50
C ARG A 578 -21.98 10.79 -32.33
N THR A 579 -21.90 11.12 -33.62
CA THR A 579 -22.77 10.55 -34.65
C THR A 579 -21.93 9.68 -35.57
N VAL A 580 -22.28 8.40 -35.71
CA VAL A 580 -21.46 7.44 -36.46
C VAL A 580 -22.20 6.98 -37.71
N PHE A 581 -21.49 7.00 -38.83
CA PHE A 581 -21.95 6.61 -40.14
C PHE A 581 -21.17 5.38 -40.57
N GLY A 582 -21.83 4.23 -40.69
CA GLY A 582 -21.22 2.99 -41.16
C GLY A 582 -21.55 2.74 -42.63
N SER A 583 -20.54 2.49 -43.44
CA SER A 583 -20.72 2.14 -44.86
C SER A 583 -20.03 0.83 -45.20
N ASP A 584 -20.71 -0.06 -45.92
CA ASP A 584 -20.15 -1.31 -46.44
C ASP A 584 -20.77 -1.60 -47.81
N ILE A 585 -20.01 -2.26 -48.69
CA ILE A 585 -20.49 -2.64 -50.03
C ILE A 585 -21.46 -3.82 -49.97
N ASP A 586 -21.37 -4.65 -48.92
CA ASP A 586 -22.21 -5.82 -48.72
C ASP A 586 -23.53 -5.45 -48.02
N GLU A 587 -24.61 -5.43 -48.79
CA GLU A 587 -25.95 -5.14 -48.30
C GLU A 587 -26.41 -6.11 -47.19
N ARG A 588 -25.95 -7.37 -47.19
CA ARG A 588 -26.30 -8.36 -46.16
C ARG A 588 -25.70 -7.96 -44.82
N LYS A 589 -24.46 -7.48 -44.80
CA LYS A 589 -23.81 -6.99 -43.57
C LYS A 589 -24.49 -5.72 -43.04
N ILE A 590 -24.87 -4.80 -43.92
CA ILE A 590 -25.63 -3.60 -43.54
C ILE A 590 -27.01 -3.95 -42.96
N LYS A 591 -27.71 -4.96 -43.51
CA LYS A 591 -28.97 -5.46 -42.92
C LYS A 591 -28.76 -5.99 -41.50
N ILE A 592 -27.68 -6.74 -41.25
CA ILE A 592 -27.32 -7.21 -39.91
C ILE A 592 -27.02 -6.03 -38.99
N ALA A 593 -26.23 -5.05 -39.45
CA ALA A 593 -25.88 -3.85 -38.70
C ALA A 593 -27.13 -3.07 -38.27
N ARG A 594 -28.04 -2.78 -39.22
CA ARG A 594 -29.32 -2.11 -38.94
C ARG A 594 -30.21 -2.92 -37.98
N ARG A 595 -30.24 -4.24 -38.10
CA ARG A 595 -31.04 -5.10 -37.20
C ARG A 595 -30.48 -5.15 -35.77
N ALA A 596 -29.16 -5.20 -35.62
CA ALA A 596 -28.49 -5.21 -34.32
C ALA A 596 -28.56 -3.82 -33.65
N CYS A 597 -28.31 -2.76 -34.43
CA CYS A 597 -28.01 -1.42 -33.95
C CYS A 597 -29.13 -0.39 -34.17
N GLY A 598 -30.16 -0.70 -34.98
CA GLY A 598 -31.13 0.27 -35.52
C GLY A 598 -32.10 0.92 -34.54
N GLY A 599 -31.94 0.70 -33.23
CA GLY A 599 -32.64 1.48 -32.21
C GLY A 599 -31.92 2.77 -31.81
N GLU A 600 -30.66 2.96 -32.24
CA GLU A 600 -29.84 4.10 -31.86
C GLU A 600 -29.86 5.18 -32.95
N ARG A 601 -30.46 6.35 -32.64
CA ARG A 601 -30.65 7.46 -33.61
C ARG A 601 -29.33 8.05 -34.10
N ARG A 602 -28.24 7.85 -33.34
CA ARG A 602 -26.90 8.34 -33.67
C ARG A 602 -26.13 7.42 -34.63
N LEU A 603 -26.70 6.27 -35.00
CA LEU A 603 -26.09 5.30 -35.91
C LEU A 603 -26.81 5.28 -37.26
N ASN A 604 -26.06 5.56 -38.32
CA ASN A 604 -26.57 5.55 -39.69
C ASN A 604 -25.79 4.53 -40.50
N PHE A 605 -26.48 3.58 -41.14
CA PHE A 605 -25.83 2.56 -41.97
C PHE A 605 -26.30 2.65 -43.42
N SER A 606 -25.37 2.69 -44.37
CA SER A 606 -25.67 2.77 -45.81
C SER A 606 -24.89 1.74 -46.60
N THR A 607 -25.54 1.14 -47.60
CA THR A 607 -24.84 0.36 -48.63
C THR A 607 -24.28 1.37 -49.64
N ALA A 608 -22.98 1.59 -49.64
CA ALA A 608 -22.36 2.60 -50.50
C ALA A 608 -21.13 2.02 -51.21
N SER A 609 -21.07 2.18 -52.53
CA SER A 609 -19.90 1.85 -53.36
C SER A 609 -18.93 3.02 -53.53
N ARG A 610 -19.34 4.25 -53.16
CA ARG A 610 -18.53 5.48 -53.22
C ARG A 610 -18.81 6.39 -52.03
N LEU A 611 -17.78 7.06 -51.54
CA LEU A 611 -17.85 8.08 -50.49
C LEU A 611 -18.66 9.28 -51.01
N GLY A 612 -19.70 9.71 -50.29
CA GLY A 612 -20.58 10.79 -50.73
C GLY A 612 -19.88 12.15 -50.75
N GLU A 613 -20.00 12.88 -51.86
CA GLU A 613 -19.21 14.07 -52.21
C GLU A 613 -19.52 15.37 -51.42
N LYS A 614 -20.23 15.36 -50.29
CA LYS A 614 -20.71 16.63 -49.67
C LYS A 614 -20.70 16.73 -48.14
N GLU A 615 -20.23 15.73 -47.40
CA GLU A 615 -20.27 15.77 -45.93
C GLU A 615 -18.87 15.72 -45.30
N HIS A 616 -18.60 16.62 -44.35
CA HIS A 616 -17.32 16.68 -43.66
C HIS A 616 -17.34 15.89 -42.33
N TYR A 617 -16.31 15.06 -42.13
CA TYR A 617 -16.15 14.19 -40.95
C TYR A 617 -15.02 14.65 -40.04
N ASP A 618 -15.20 14.45 -38.73
CA ASP A 618 -14.17 14.68 -37.71
C ASP A 618 -13.19 13.51 -37.64
N ALA A 619 -13.67 12.30 -37.95
CA ALA A 619 -12.82 11.14 -38.15
C ALA A 619 -13.37 10.16 -39.21
N VAL A 620 -12.45 9.48 -39.88
CA VAL A 620 -12.72 8.35 -40.77
C VAL A 620 -11.92 7.15 -40.26
N VAL A 621 -12.56 5.98 -40.18
CA VAL A 621 -11.91 4.72 -39.85
C VAL A 621 -12.02 3.77 -41.03
N ALA A 622 -10.93 3.11 -41.37
CA ALA A 622 -10.90 2.00 -42.31
C ALA A 622 -10.15 0.83 -41.63
N SER A 623 -10.88 -0.18 -41.17
CA SER A 623 -10.32 -1.32 -40.43
C SER A 623 -10.47 -2.59 -41.23
N ASP A 624 -9.35 -3.19 -41.65
CA ASP A 624 -9.31 -4.44 -42.39
C ASP A 624 -10.20 -4.37 -43.65
N VAL A 625 -10.04 -3.31 -44.43
CA VAL A 625 -10.83 -3.07 -45.66
C VAL A 625 -9.98 -2.63 -46.84
N LEU A 626 -8.94 -1.82 -46.63
CA LEU A 626 -8.16 -1.25 -47.73
C LEU A 626 -7.29 -2.30 -48.44
N TYR A 627 -6.89 -3.35 -47.73
CA TYR A 627 -6.15 -4.47 -48.31
C TYR A 627 -6.96 -5.29 -49.33
N LEU A 628 -8.29 -5.19 -49.31
CA LEU A 628 -9.19 -5.84 -50.27
C LEU A 628 -9.30 -5.06 -51.59
N LEU A 629 -8.87 -3.79 -51.61
CA LEU A 629 -8.92 -2.94 -52.79
C LEU A 629 -7.63 -3.07 -53.62
N PRO A 630 -7.74 -3.05 -54.97
CA PRO A 630 -6.60 -2.86 -55.86
C PRO A 630 -5.84 -1.56 -55.54
N PRO A 631 -4.53 -1.46 -55.86
CA PRO A 631 -3.71 -0.28 -55.54
C PRO A 631 -4.32 1.05 -55.99
N GLU A 632 -4.83 1.13 -57.22
CA GLU A 632 -5.43 2.37 -57.74
C GLU A 632 -6.71 2.78 -57.00
N GLU A 633 -7.58 1.82 -56.66
CA GLU A 633 -8.80 2.08 -55.90
C GLU A 633 -8.49 2.48 -54.45
N ARG A 634 -7.42 1.92 -53.88
CA ARG A 634 -6.94 2.26 -52.54
C ARG A 634 -6.44 3.70 -52.46
N GLU A 635 -5.64 4.14 -53.44
CA GLU A 635 -5.16 5.53 -53.52
C GLU A 635 -6.33 6.51 -53.74
N ARG A 636 -7.32 6.14 -54.56
CA ARG A 636 -8.56 6.90 -54.71
C ARG A 636 -9.34 6.99 -53.40
N ALA A 637 -9.44 5.90 -52.65
CA ALA A 637 -10.12 5.89 -51.35
C ALA A 637 -9.42 6.81 -50.34
N VAL A 638 -8.09 6.73 -50.21
CA VAL A 638 -7.32 7.63 -49.33
C VAL A 638 -7.44 9.09 -49.75
N SER A 639 -7.44 9.36 -51.07
CA SER A 639 -7.68 10.70 -51.59
C SER A 639 -9.06 11.22 -51.19
N ALA A 640 -10.10 10.41 -51.37
CA ALA A 640 -11.45 10.77 -50.97
C ALA A 640 -11.60 10.97 -49.45
N PHE A 641 -10.92 10.15 -48.62
CA PHE A 641 -10.88 10.36 -47.17
C PHE A 641 -10.27 11.71 -46.81
N PHE A 642 -9.18 12.11 -47.48
CA PHE A 642 -8.57 13.42 -47.25
C PHE A 642 -9.55 14.55 -47.58
N GLU A 643 -10.31 14.47 -48.68
CA GLU A 643 -11.27 15.51 -49.06
C GLU A 643 -12.43 15.64 -48.06
N ILE A 644 -13.00 14.52 -47.61
CA ILE A 644 -14.14 14.54 -46.68
C ILE A 644 -13.74 14.84 -45.23
N LEU A 645 -12.47 14.71 -44.86
CA LEU A 645 -12.02 15.08 -43.51
C LEU A 645 -11.97 16.60 -43.35
N LYS A 646 -12.44 17.09 -42.20
CA LYS A 646 -12.19 18.49 -41.79
C LYS A 646 -10.70 18.73 -41.56
N PRO A 647 -10.20 19.97 -41.70
CA PRO A 647 -8.91 20.35 -41.13
C PRO A 647 -8.83 19.95 -39.64
N GLY A 648 -7.73 19.30 -39.24
CA GLY A 648 -7.58 18.69 -37.91
C GLY A 648 -8.31 17.35 -37.72
N GLY A 649 -9.01 16.86 -38.74
CA GLY A 649 -9.70 15.57 -38.73
C GLY A 649 -8.74 14.39 -38.81
N ARG A 650 -9.18 13.23 -38.29
CA ARG A 650 -8.33 12.04 -38.14
C ARG A 650 -8.76 10.90 -39.06
N LEU A 651 -7.82 10.40 -39.86
CA LEU A 651 -7.92 9.12 -40.56
C LEU A 651 -7.25 8.04 -39.72
N ILE A 652 -7.99 6.97 -39.41
CA ILE A 652 -7.50 5.82 -38.65
C ILE A 652 -7.58 4.60 -39.55
N ILE A 653 -6.42 4.08 -39.95
CA ILE A 653 -6.33 2.85 -40.75
C ILE A 653 -5.78 1.75 -39.86
N LYS A 654 -6.55 0.69 -39.67
CA LYS A 654 -6.09 -0.53 -39.00
C LYS A 654 -5.96 -1.64 -40.03
N GLU A 655 -4.79 -2.27 -40.08
CA GLU A 655 -4.47 -3.35 -41.02
C GLU A 655 -3.69 -4.47 -40.33
N THR A 656 -3.47 -5.56 -41.04
CA THR A 656 -2.62 -6.68 -40.60
C THR A 656 -1.22 -6.53 -41.19
N ASP A 657 -0.21 -6.45 -40.32
CA ASP A 657 1.21 -6.36 -40.66
C ASP A 657 1.80 -7.75 -40.97
N THR A 658 3.03 -7.76 -41.45
CA THR A 658 3.82 -8.99 -41.69
C THR A 658 4.69 -9.37 -40.49
N ARG A 659 4.73 -8.53 -39.45
CA ARG A 659 5.55 -8.73 -38.25
C ARG A 659 4.72 -8.62 -36.96
N PRO A 660 4.95 -9.49 -35.96
CA PRO A 660 5.97 -10.54 -35.92
C PRO A 660 5.56 -11.74 -36.80
N VAL A 661 6.55 -12.39 -37.40
CA VAL A 661 6.34 -13.39 -38.47
C VAL A 661 5.47 -14.56 -38.02
N TRP A 662 5.58 -15.00 -36.76
CA TRP A 662 4.75 -16.08 -36.23
C TRP A 662 3.26 -15.72 -36.18
N LYS A 663 2.92 -14.46 -35.91
CA LYS A 663 1.52 -13.99 -35.96
C LYS A 663 1.03 -13.87 -37.39
N ALA A 664 1.90 -13.45 -38.32
CA ALA A 664 1.58 -13.42 -39.74
C ALA A 664 1.29 -14.84 -40.28
N ALA A 665 2.02 -15.86 -39.79
CA ALA A 665 1.73 -17.25 -40.11
C ALA A 665 0.36 -17.71 -39.57
N VAL A 666 0.00 -17.36 -38.33
CA VAL A 666 -1.35 -17.62 -37.77
C VAL A 666 -2.43 -16.97 -38.64
N ASN A 667 -2.23 -15.70 -39.03
CA ASN A 667 -3.15 -14.98 -39.90
C ASN A 667 -3.35 -15.68 -41.25
N LEU A 668 -2.26 -16.16 -41.88
CA LEU A 668 -2.32 -16.86 -43.16
C LEU A 668 -3.10 -18.18 -43.06
N VAL A 669 -2.94 -18.93 -41.97
CA VAL A 669 -3.69 -20.18 -41.72
C VAL A 669 -5.18 -19.88 -41.55
N GLU A 670 -5.52 -18.89 -40.74
CA GLU A 670 -6.91 -18.49 -40.54
C GLU A 670 -7.57 -18.01 -41.83
N GLU A 671 -6.91 -17.13 -42.60
CA GLU A 671 -7.43 -16.66 -43.88
C GLU A 671 -7.61 -17.82 -44.87
N THR A 672 -6.67 -18.76 -44.92
CA THR A 672 -6.79 -19.96 -45.77
C THR A 672 -8.01 -20.79 -45.39
N LEU A 673 -8.29 -20.96 -44.09
CA LEU A 673 -9.47 -21.67 -43.61
C LEU A 673 -10.76 -20.88 -43.90
N ALA A 674 -10.78 -19.57 -43.65
CA ALA A 674 -11.95 -18.72 -43.91
C ALA A 674 -12.33 -18.69 -45.40
N VAL A 675 -11.34 -18.69 -46.31
CA VAL A 675 -11.54 -18.69 -47.76
C VAL A 675 -11.91 -20.08 -48.29
N LYS A 676 -11.19 -21.15 -47.89
CA LYS A 676 -11.40 -22.50 -48.46
C LYS A 676 -12.55 -23.29 -47.84
N LEU A 677 -12.89 -23.06 -46.57
CA LEU A 677 -13.90 -23.83 -45.84
C LEU A 677 -15.22 -23.07 -45.60
N LEU A 678 -15.18 -21.73 -45.46
CA LEU A 678 -16.34 -20.96 -44.96
C LEU A 678 -16.90 -19.90 -45.92
N GLY A 679 -16.19 -19.53 -47.00
CA GLY A 679 -16.69 -18.60 -48.02
C GLY A 679 -17.03 -17.20 -47.51
N LEU A 680 -16.36 -16.72 -46.46
CA LEU A 680 -16.75 -15.52 -45.69
C LEU A 680 -16.33 -14.17 -46.30
N THR A 681 -15.56 -14.15 -47.40
CA THR A 681 -15.06 -12.91 -48.02
C THR A 681 -15.44 -12.82 -49.50
N SER A 682 -15.78 -11.60 -49.94
CA SER A 682 -16.06 -11.25 -51.33
C SER A 682 -15.10 -10.13 -51.73
N GLY A 683 -14.00 -10.46 -52.41
CA GLY A 683 -12.97 -9.51 -52.82
C GLY A 683 -11.94 -10.16 -53.75
N GLY A 684 -11.47 -9.43 -54.78
CA GLY A 684 -10.73 -9.94 -55.94
C GLY A 684 -9.27 -10.39 -55.71
N GLY A 685 -8.86 -10.65 -54.47
CA GLY A 685 -7.51 -11.05 -54.09
C GLY A 685 -6.97 -10.27 -52.88
N ILE A 686 -6.09 -10.91 -52.10
CA ILE A 686 -5.46 -10.31 -50.91
C ILE A 686 -4.11 -9.68 -51.30
N PHE A 687 -3.96 -8.38 -51.08
CA PHE A 687 -2.72 -7.64 -51.38
C PHE A 687 -2.07 -7.11 -50.10
N VAL A 688 -1.55 -7.99 -49.24
CA VAL A 688 -0.78 -7.58 -48.05
C VAL A 688 0.53 -6.92 -48.49
N ARG A 689 0.73 -5.67 -48.10
CA ARG A 689 1.94 -4.89 -48.38
C ARG A 689 2.63 -4.52 -47.06
N GLY A 690 3.96 -4.40 -47.10
CA GLY A 690 4.75 -4.02 -45.94
C GLY A 690 4.45 -2.60 -45.47
N ARG A 691 4.75 -2.33 -44.20
CA ARG A 691 4.51 -1.06 -43.48
C ARG A 691 4.80 0.21 -44.30
N GLY A 692 5.91 0.26 -45.03
CA GLY A 692 6.33 1.44 -45.79
C GLY A 692 5.39 1.88 -46.92
N TYR A 693 4.50 1.01 -47.40
CA TYR A 693 3.53 1.37 -48.45
C TYR A 693 2.49 2.39 -47.97
N TYR A 694 1.82 2.10 -46.85
CA TYR A 694 0.81 3.02 -46.30
C TYR A 694 1.44 4.31 -45.77
N GLU A 695 2.65 4.22 -45.19
CA GLU A 695 3.37 5.39 -44.71
C GLU A 695 3.67 6.38 -45.84
N LYS A 696 4.18 5.87 -46.97
CA LYS A 696 4.46 6.68 -48.16
C LYS A 696 3.17 7.30 -48.73
N MET A 697 2.15 6.49 -48.99
CA MET A 697 0.89 6.95 -49.58
C MET A 697 0.19 8.03 -48.74
N LEU A 698 0.14 7.86 -47.41
CA LEU A 698 -0.49 8.85 -46.52
C LEU A 698 0.32 10.15 -46.44
N SER A 699 1.65 10.04 -46.39
CA SER A 699 2.54 11.20 -46.35
C SER A 699 2.50 11.99 -47.66
N GLU A 700 2.50 11.33 -48.82
CA GLU A 700 2.39 11.96 -50.13
C GLU A 700 1.06 12.68 -50.33
N LYS A 701 -0.02 12.19 -49.72
CA LYS A 701 -1.32 12.90 -49.73
C LYS A 701 -1.36 14.10 -48.77
N GLY A 702 -0.37 14.26 -47.89
CA GLY A 702 -0.23 15.41 -46.98
C GLY A 702 -0.78 15.18 -45.57
N PHE A 703 -0.95 13.93 -45.13
CA PHE A 703 -1.28 13.65 -43.72
C PHE A 703 -0.04 13.71 -42.83
N GLU A 704 -0.21 14.20 -41.60
CA GLU A 704 0.76 14.01 -40.52
C GLU A 704 0.55 12.63 -39.90
N LEU A 705 1.56 11.76 -39.94
CA LEU A 705 1.41 10.33 -39.65
C LEU A 705 2.08 9.90 -38.34
N SER A 706 1.34 9.12 -37.56
CA SER A 706 1.86 8.33 -36.43
C SER A 706 1.49 6.86 -36.62
N VAL A 707 2.48 5.96 -36.47
CA VAL A 707 2.29 4.52 -36.67
C VAL A 707 2.56 3.76 -35.39
N SER A 708 1.63 2.90 -34.97
CA SER A 708 1.75 2.12 -33.74
C SER A 708 1.34 0.66 -33.92
N ARG A 709 1.92 -0.22 -33.10
CA ARG A 709 1.53 -1.64 -33.08
C ARG A 709 0.35 -1.85 -32.13
N LEU A 710 -0.65 -2.61 -32.58
CA LEU A 710 -1.87 -2.91 -31.82
C LEU A 710 -1.97 -4.37 -31.39
N ASP A 711 -1.03 -5.21 -31.81
CA ASP A 711 -1.10 -6.67 -31.72
C ASP A 711 -0.88 -7.25 -30.31
N ALA A 712 -0.49 -6.44 -29.32
CA ALA A 712 -0.33 -6.91 -27.94
C ALA A 712 -1.67 -7.46 -27.38
N GLY A 713 -1.69 -8.72 -26.96
CA GLY A 713 -2.89 -9.42 -26.50
C GLY A 713 -3.76 -10.03 -27.60
N TYR A 714 -3.34 -9.96 -28.86
CA TYR A 714 -4.04 -10.54 -30.01
C TYR A 714 -3.16 -11.54 -30.78
N PRO A 715 -3.76 -12.57 -31.42
CA PRO A 715 -3.03 -13.57 -32.18
C PRO A 715 -2.52 -13.06 -33.54
N HIS A 716 -3.09 -11.97 -34.06
CA HIS A 716 -2.71 -11.38 -35.36
C HIS A 716 -1.79 -10.16 -35.21
N PRO A 717 -0.94 -9.89 -36.22
CA PRO A 717 0.00 -8.77 -36.23
C PRO A 717 -0.69 -7.44 -36.59
N HIS A 718 -1.57 -6.94 -35.75
CA HIS A 718 -2.27 -5.67 -35.97
C HIS A 718 -1.35 -4.44 -35.95
N ILE A 719 -1.50 -3.58 -36.96
CA ILE A 719 -0.85 -2.26 -37.07
C ILE A 719 -1.90 -1.15 -37.22
N LEU A 720 -1.60 0.02 -36.66
CA LEU A 720 -2.42 1.22 -36.76
C LEU A 720 -1.64 2.36 -37.40
N TYR A 721 -2.28 3.03 -38.35
CA TYR A 721 -1.85 4.31 -38.93
C TYR A 721 -2.84 5.38 -38.47
N GLU A 722 -2.36 6.33 -37.68
CA GLU A 722 -3.11 7.52 -37.26
C GLU A 722 -2.61 8.69 -38.10
N ALA A 723 -3.45 9.15 -39.03
CA ALA A 723 -3.14 10.19 -39.99
C ALA A 723 -3.99 11.44 -39.71
N LEU A 724 -3.36 12.56 -39.38
CA LEU A 724 -4.02 13.82 -39.09
C LEU A 724 -4.01 14.72 -40.33
N LYS A 725 -5.17 15.24 -40.72
CA LYS A 725 -5.25 16.24 -41.79
C LYS A 725 -4.77 17.59 -41.23
N PRO A 726 -3.69 18.18 -41.77
CA PRO A 726 -3.18 19.45 -41.25
C PRO A 726 -4.20 20.57 -41.45
N PHE A 727 -4.08 21.62 -40.64
CA PHE A 727 -4.79 22.86 -40.91
C PHE A 727 -4.17 23.53 -42.15
N PRO A 728 -4.99 24.14 -43.03
CA PRO A 728 -4.44 24.96 -44.10
C PRO A 728 -3.54 26.06 -43.48
N PRO A 729 -2.43 26.42 -44.13
CA PRO A 729 -1.54 27.46 -43.64
C PRO A 729 -2.33 28.76 -43.45
N ALA A 730 -2.08 29.47 -42.34
CA ALA A 730 -2.76 30.71 -42.00
C ALA A 730 -2.50 31.75 -43.11
N GLY A 731 -3.50 32.01 -43.97
CA GLY A 731 -3.42 32.94 -45.09
C GLY A 731 -3.83 32.39 -46.47
N ALA A 732 -4.39 31.18 -46.56
CA ALA A 732 -4.98 30.62 -47.78
C ALA A 732 -6.48 30.92 -47.91
#